data_AF-A0A317ZF47-F1
#
_entry.id   AF-A0A317ZF47-F1
#
_cell.length_a   1.000
_cell.length_b   1.000
_cell.length_c   1.000
_cell.angle_alpha   90.00
_cell.angle_beta   90.00
_cell.angle_gamma   90.00
#
_symmetry.space_group_name_H-M   'P 1'
#
loop_
_entity.id
_entity.type
_entity.pdbx_description
1 polymer ?
#
loop_
_entity_poly.entity_id
_entity_poly.type
_entity_poly.pdbx_seq_one_letter_code
_entity_poly.pdbx_strand_id
1 'polypeptide(L)'
;MRKTSKLLALGCFALACLNLSPLSAEKAALELGAPFRDHAILQREMPLPVWGWAEPGTLLTVEFAGQRKETVTGSDGKWMLKLDPLKTNAEPAAMTITSKDGASATLSNILVGEVWMASGQSNMQWLARVSNASILVDQLKEASEKAGRKVPIREFKVTNYYAHLHPIEHAEGEWNQDYGEFSAIALAFAHKVYGEIGVPIGILNCSFSQTAIEAWTPRAGYKDSKMDYNKEIEAQLRKTDPSTPDHKEAWEAFYAEIMDAVKTNQKIADEGENNFVDLPTNERPGNMRNNRDATWLFNARLNPVIPYALRGAIWNQGYANSNGGLNYYPNLHALVRGWRILWDNPELPVYFHQFYSPGNEVDKGPNHPDIGSTAEMRLGTWLARDIPNTGMASQIDNQGAIHYRSKVVPGQRLALHALKNQYGKDVVADGPMFKGYTVKGNELIVEFDHAEGGLVVAESGSNYLDRKDPDATGFADPRIIENGDEQVTLFYLAGEDRVWHPAKVRIEGDKAVVTSSAVKNPKGVAYGTGGIGFQPNLYNKALLPTTPFIYYDQELVTSETWPDAPIKIAGVEIDPDSVGLSYRYRKFPILSTQFRDNAVLQANKPVTIWGAAVPQYIPHAEGEKVIHFSFNGIEKSIPVVEGMRNWKVTLPPMKPSMEPKTLKAALTIDGEVVHERVIENVVVGDIWYVYGLGDQKIAKMEAPVNGPIRIMPRKAKGVKSDWVREYSVATSTTPKNRFASYWSEPTGPGFAANLAKAIHAKTGNPVGIIHMDEDNLEIKHLMDAYALADAPSLRAEYEEIAAITPGTPFYKKNAERYINAWKSYWGDYIPEMIATKSVPDGVPWGSFPGFAGKVETDATQYYNCIVASFKHTQLKGIVFTTEASMVAQANGAHFGEQLSALANGWKRHFKVENDTPFIYTIPSKSLAPKITKPSGIRGASAAFEVTAWPEQDDKGSYPSGEKPALDGLVEAVIQAAY
;
A
#
# COMPACT_ATOMS: atom_id res chain seq x y z
N MET A 1 -16.54 -40.48 -3.95
CA MET A 1 -17.41 -41.64 -3.61
C MET A 1 -16.71 -42.49 -2.55
N ARG A 2 -17.40 -42.72 -1.42
CA ARG A 2 -17.27 -43.83 -0.42
C ARG A 2 -15.90 -44.08 0.24
N LYS A 3 -15.75 -44.34 1.54
CA LYS A 3 -16.62 -44.45 2.74
C LYS A 3 -15.66 -44.62 3.95
N THR A 4 -15.93 -43.90 5.05
CA THR A 4 -15.90 -44.29 6.50
C THR A 4 -15.29 -45.66 6.90
N SER A 5 -14.51 -45.83 7.98
CA SER A 5 -14.91 -45.96 9.42
C SER A 5 -13.62 -46.10 10.29
N LYS A 6 -13.34 -45.33 11.37
CA LYS A 6 -13.73 -45.42 12.80
C LYS A 6 -13.21 -46.62 13.66
N LEU A 7 -12.44 -46.24 14.71
CA LEU A 7 -12.31 -46.76 16.11
C LEU A 7 -11.10 -47.61 16.60
N LEU A 8 -10.40 -47.01 17.59
CA LEU A 8 -9.85 -47.49 18.89
C LEU A 8 -9.18 -48.88 19.02
N ALA A 9 -7.95 -48.93 19.53
CA ALA A 9 -7.64 -49.16 20.96
C ALA A 9 -6.12 -49.39 21.22
N LEU A 10 -5.72 -49.02 22.46
CA LEU A 10 -4.45 -49.15 23.16
C LEU A 10 -3.54 -50.35 22.83
N GLY A 11 -2.22 -50.11 22.93
CA GLY A 11 -1.35 -51.01 23.72
C GLY A 11 0.01 -51.35 23.12
N CYS A 12 1.04 -51.12 23.94
CA CYS A 12 2.36 -51.77 23.96
C CYS A 12 3.50 -51.17 23.12
N PHE A 13 4.35 -50.43 23.85
CA PHE A 13 5.77 -50.25 23.61
C PHE A 13 6.46 -51.60 23.30
N ALA A 14 7.10 -51.70 22.15
CA ALA A 14 8.19 -52.64 21.91
C ALA A 14 9.24 -51.95 21.03
N LEU A 15 10.45 -51.79 21.58
CA LEU A 15 11.65 -51.32 20.88
C LEU A 15 11.87 -52.17 19.62
N ALA A 16 11.69 -51.58 18.45
CA ALA A 16 12.22 -52.10 17.20
C ALA A 16 13.49 -51.30 16.86
N CYS A 17 14.65 -51.92 17.04
CA CYS A 17 15.92 -51.44 16.50
C CYS A 17 15.80 -51.37 14.97
N LEU A 18 15.57 -50.18 14.44
CA LEU A 18 15.69 -49.90 13.01
C LEU A 18 17.17 -49.92 12.65
N ASN A 19 17.56 -50.93 11.88
CA ASN A 19 18.78 -50.91 11.07
C ASN A 19 18.70 -49.70 10.15
N LEU A 20 19.36 -48.61 10.53
CA LEU A 20 19.71 -47.51 9.65
C LEU A 20 20.72 -48.05 8.64
N SER A 21 20.24 -48.53 7.49
CA SER A 21 21.07 -48.55 6.29
C SER A 21 21.58 -47.12 6.09
N PRO A 22 22.89 -46.87 5.94
CA PRO A 22 23.36 -45.53 5.62
C PRO A 22 22.67 -45.13 4.32
N LEU A 23 21.90 -44.04 4.34
CA LEU A 23 21.57 -43.33 3.11
C LEU A 23 22.91 -43.11 2.41
N SER A 24 23.06 -43.69 1.22
CA SER A 24 24.13 -43.28 0.33
C SER A 24 23.97 -41.78 0.15
N ALA A 25 24.88 -41.00 0.74
CA ALA A 25 24.97 -39.58 0.47
C ALA A 25 25.13 -39.44 -1.05
N GLU A 26 24.11 -38.91 -1.69
CA GLU A 26 24.19 -38.54 -3.10
C GLU A 26 25.34 -37.52 -3.18
N LYS A 27 26.36 -37.80 -4.01
CA LYS A 27 27.52 -36.91 -4.15
C LYS A 27 27.01 -35.50 -4.50
N ALA A 28 27.34 -34.50 -3.70
CA ALA A 28 27.07 -33.10 -3.98
C ALA A 28 27.65 -32.75 -5.36
N ALA A 29 26.77 -32.33 -6.27
CA ALA A 29 27.16 -31.91 -7.60
C ALA A 29 28.08 -30.68 -7.52
N LEU A 30 29.03 -30.56 -8.45
CA LEU A 30 29.81 -29.34 -8.62
C LEU A 30 28.86 -28.21 -9.03
N GLU A 31 28.69 -27.23 -8.14
CA GLU A 31 27.82 -26.07 -8.34
C GLU A 31 28.65 -24.79 -8.38
N LEU A 32 28.20 -23.80 -9.16
CA LEU A 32 28.85 -22.51 -9.32
C LEU A 32 27.94 -21.39 -8.83
N GLY A 33 28.55 -20.32 -8.29
CA GLY A 33 27.86 -19.07 -7.94
C GLY A 33 26.92 -18.59 -9.05
N ALA A 34 25.81 -17.96 -8.67
CA ALA A 34 24.70 -17.66 -9.59
C ALA A 34 25.11 -16.98 -10.91
N PRO A 35 26.04 -16.00 -10.93
CA PRO A 35 26.46 -15.34 -12.18
C PRO A 35 27.36 -16.19 -13.09
N PHE A 36 27.90 -17.32 -12.63
CA PHE A 36 28.75 -18.20 -13.43
C PHE A 36 27.89 -19.18 -14.24
N ARG A 37 27.41 -18.69 -15.37
CA ARG A 37 26.60 -19.40 -16.36
C ARG A 37 27.15 -19.12 -17.75
N ASP A 38 26.63 -19.84 -18.74
CA ASP A 38 26.89 -19.52 -20.13
C ASP A 38 26.58 -18.06 -20.43
N HIS A 39 27.32 -17.48 -21.36
CA HIS A 39 27.20 -16.08 -21.76
C HIS A 39 27.60 -15.04 -20.71
N ALA A 40 28.28 -15.41 -19.62
CA ALA A 40 28.75 -14.42 -18.65
C ALA A 40 29.76 -13.42 -19.26
N ILE A 41 29.77 -12.21 -18.70
CA ILE A 41 30.82 -11.21 -18.94
C ILE A 41 31.59 -11.02 -17.64
N LEU A 42 32.88 -11.37 -17.65
CA LEU A 42 33.77 -11.25 -16.51
C LEU A 42 34.45 -9.88 -16.48
N GLN A 43 34.65 -9.33 -15.28
CA GLN A 43 35.32 -8.04 -15.10
C GLN A 43 36.82 -8.12 -15.45
N ARG A 44 37.30 -7.16 -16.23
CA ARG A 44 38.72 -6.98 -16.59
C ARG A 44 39.51 -6.19 -15.55
N GLU A 45 40.83 -6.29 -15.63
CA GLU A 45 41.81 -5.40 -14.96
C GLU A 45 41.74 -5.38 -13.42
N MET A 46 41.10 -6.39 -12.82
CA MET A 46 41.13 -6.63 -11.37
C MET A 46 41.06 -8.13 -11.08
N PRO A 47 41.51 -8.58 -9.88
CA PRO A 47 41.38 -9.97 -9.48
C PRO A 47 39.92 -10.43 -9.55
N LEU A 48 39.68 -11.55 -10.22
CA LEU A 48 38.33 -12.08 -10.43
C LEU A 48 38.10 -13.28 -9.51
N PRO A 49 37.27 -13.15 -8.46
CA PRO A 49 36.86 -14.30 -7.67
C PRO A 49 35.95 -15.21 -8.50
N VAL A 50 36.23 -16.51 -8.47
CA VAL A 50 35.38 -17.58 -8.98
C VAL A 50 35.08 -18.50 -7.81
N TRP A 51 33.81 -18.77 -7.57
CA TRP A 51 33.35 -19.52 -6.39
C TRP A 51 32.19 -20.44 -6.71
N GLY A 52 31.96 -21.38 -5.79
CA GLY A 52 30.88 -22.35 -5.89
C GLY A 52 30.86 -23.31 -4.72
N TRP A 53 30.20 -24.44 -4.93
CA TRP A 53 30.07 -25.52 -3.96
C TRP A 53 30.45 -26.87 -4.59
N ALA A 54 30.99 -27.75 -3.77
CA ALA A 54 31.29 -29.14 -4.11
C ALA A 54 31.40 -29.96 -2.81
N GLU A 55 31.66 -31.25 -2.92
CA GLU A 55 31.97 -32.09 -1.76
C GLU A 55 33.14 -31.50 -0.92
N PRO A 56 33.03 -31.45 0.42
CA PRO A 56 34.09 -30.96 1.29
C PRO A 56 35.44 -31.65 1.06
N GLY A 57 36.54 -30.89 1.05
CA GLY A 57 37.89 -31.41 0.83
C GLY A 57 38.23 -31.76 -0.63
N THR A 58 37.33 -31.49 -1.57
CA THR A 58 37.56 -31.72 -3.00
C THR A 58 38.58 -30.73 -3.58
N LEU A 59 39.57 -31.23 -4.33
CA LEU A 59 40.47 -30.40 -5.13
C LEU A 59 39.79 -30.02 -6.46
N LEU A 60 39.70 -28.72 -6.72
CA LEU A 60 39.10 -28.13 -7.90
C LEU A 60 40.16 -27.39 -8.71
N THR A 61 40.11 -27.52 -10.03
CA THR A 61 40.92 -26.76 -10.98
C THR A 61 40.01 -25.86 -11.81
N VAL A 62 40.34 -24.58 -11.94
CA VAL A 62 39.70 -23.62 -12.85
C VAL A 62 40.67 -23.23 -13.95
N GLU A 63 40.24 -23.38 -15.21
CA GLU A 63 41.00 -23.03 -16.41
C GLU A 63 40.24 -21.99 -17.23
N PHE A 64 40.86 -20.83 -17.45
CA PHE A 64 40.30 -19.75 -18.27
C PHE A 64 41.37 -18.76 -18.72
N ALA A 65 41.27 -18.29 -19.97
CA ALA A 65 42.16 -17.26 -20.54
C ALA A 65 43.66 -17.54 -20.35
N GLY A 66 44.07 -18.81 -20.48
CA GLY A 66 45.46 -19.24 -20.31
C GLY A 66 45.92 -19.37 -18.85
N GLN A 67 45.05 -19.10 -17.88
CA GLN A 67 45.30 -19.35 -16.46
C GLN A 67 44.79 -20.74 -16.06
N ARG A 68 45.53 -21.41 -15.17
CA ARG A 68 45.13 -22.64 -14.49
C ARG A 68 45.37 -22.46 -13.00
N LYS A 69 44.30 -22.44 -12.20
CA LYS A 69 44.38 -22.25 -10.74
C LYS A 69 43.66 -23.38 -10.02
N GLU A 70 44.16 -23.74 -8.85
CA GLU A 70 43.60 -24.82 -8.03
C GLU A 70 43.17 -24.30 -6.66
N THR A 71 42.12 -24.90 -6.10
CA THR A 71 41.66 -24.65 -4.73
C THR A 71 41.07 -25.92 -4.14
N VAL A 72 40.93 -25.95 -2.81
CA VAL A 72 40.28 -27.05 -2.11
C VAL A 72 38.99 -26.52 -1.48
N THR A 73 37.92 -27.31 -1.59
CA THR A 73 36.65 -27.03 -0.92
C THR A 73 36.78 -27.08 0.60
N GLY A 74 36.22 -26.09 1.28
CA GLY A 74 36.15 -26.02 2.74
C GLY A 74 35.26 -27.09 3.37
N SER A 75 35.22 -27.13 4.70
CA SER A 75 34.39 -28.08 5.47
C SER A 75 32.89 -27.86 5.28
N ASP A 76 32.47 -26.68 4.83
CA ASP A 76 31.10 -26.31 4.52
C ASP A 76 30.74 -26.51 3.04
N GLY A 77 31.61 -27.17 2.27
CA GLY A 77 31.37 -27.43 0.85
C GLY A 77 31.64 -26.23 -0.06
N LYS A 78 32.08 -25.08 0.46
CA LYS A 78 32.38 -23.89 -0.35
C LYS A 78 33.80 -23.86 -0.87
N TRP A 79 33.97 -23.26 -2.03
CA TRP A 79 35.30 -22.94 -2.55
C TRP A 79 35.30 -21.58 -3.23
N MET A 80 36.45 -20.92 -3.21
CA MET A 80 36.70 -19.71 -3.98
C MET A 80 38.17 -19.65 -4.35
N LEU A 81 38.47 -19.24 -5.58
CA LEU A 81 39.80 -18.81 -5.99
C LEU A 81 39.73 -17.48 -6.73
N LYS A 82 40.86 -16.79 -6.85
CA LYS A 82 40.94 -15.53 -7.60
C LYS A 82 41.80 -15.73 -8.85
N LEU A 83 41.23 -15.55 -10.03
CA LEU A 83 42.00 -15.41 -11.28
C LEU A 83 42.73 -14.07 -11.26
N ASP A 84 43.91 -14.03 -11.89
CA ASP A 84 44.68 -12.79 -12.06
C ASP A 84 43.95 -11.83 -13.00
N PRO A 85 44.20 -10.50 -12.91
CA PRO A 85 43.55 -9.51 -13.75
C PRO A 85 43.50 -9.91 -15.24
N LEU A 86 42.28 -10.00 -15.76
CA LEU A 86 42.03 -10.42 -17.13
C LEU A 86 42.15 -9.23 -18.10
N LYS A 87 42.59 -9.52 -19.33
CA LYS A 87 42.54 -8.55 -20.44
C LYS A 87 41.17 -8.61 -21.11
N THR A 88 40.70 -7.49 -21.66
CA THR A 88 39.46 -7.44 -22.44
C THR A 88 39.45 -8.48 -23.54
N ASN A 89 38.32 -9.15 -23.73
CA ASN A 89 38.12 -10.14 -24.78
C ASN A 89 36.66 -10.15 -25.23
N ALA A 90 36.42 -9.78 -26.49
CA ALA A 90 35.10 -9.80 -27.11
C ALA A 90 34.83 -11.11 -27.89
N GLU A 91 35.84 -11.98 -28.01
CA GLU A 91 35.69 -13.30 -28.63
C GLU A 91 35.22 -14.33 -27.59
N PRO A 92 34.19 -15.14 -27.93
CA PRO A 92 33.69 -16.21 -27.05
C PRO A 92 34.80 -17.16 -26.58
N ALA A 93 34.95 -17.30 -25.26
CA ALA A 93 35.85 -18.27 -24.64
C ALA A 93 35.09 -19.26 -23.74
N ALA A 94 35.70 -20.42 -23.47
CA ALA A 94 35.17 -21.38 -22.50
C ALA A 94 35.96 -21.29 -21.19
N MET A 95 35.26 -21.38 -20.06
CA MET A 95 35.84 -21.56 -18.73
C MET A 95 35.51 -22.98 -18.26
N THR A 96 36.50 -23.74 -17.83
CA THR A 96 36.30 -25.10 -17.34
C THR A 96 36.67 -25.19 -15.87
N ILE A 97 35.79 -25.80 -15.08
CA ILE A 97 36.00 -26.13 -13.68
C ILE A 97 35.95 -27.65 -13.57
N THR A 98 36.99 -28.26 -13.04
CA THR A 98 37.11 -29.72 -12.95
C THR A 98 37.47 -30.13 -11.53
N SER A 99 36.71 -31.07 -10.99
CA SER A 99 37.01 -31.77 -9.76
C SER A 99 37.95 -32.93 -10.02
N LYS A 100 38.86 -33.19 -9.07
CA LYS A 100 39.74 -34.37 -9.08
C LYS A 100 38.97 -35.69 -9.16
N ASP A 101 37.73 -35.74 -8.67
CA ASP A 101 36.89 -36.94 -8.71
C ASP A 101 36.12 -37.14 -10.03
N GLY A 102 36.34 -36.27 -11.02
CA GLY A 102 35.85 -36.40 -12.39
C GLY A 102 34.63 -35.53 -12.73
N ALA A 103 34.00 -34.85 -11.77
CA ALA A 103 32.95 -33.87 -12.06
C ALA A 103 33.54 -32.65 -12.80
N SER A 104 32.84 -32.12 -13.80
CA SER A 104 33.29 -30.94 -14.55
C SER A 104 32.10 -30.05 -14.94
N ALA A 105 32.31 -28.75 -14.89
CA ALA A 105 31.40 -27.72 -15.39
C ALA A 105 32.15 -26.88 -16.43
N THR A 106 31.59 -26.71 -17.63
CA THR A 106 32.14 -25.84 -18.66
C THR A 106 31.15 -24.74 -18.97
N LEU A 107 31.56 -23.49 -18.76
CA LEU A 107 30.81 -22.31 -19.13
C LEU A 107 31.24 -21.86 -20.53
N SER A 108 30.27 -21.72 -21.42
CA SER A 108 30.49 -21.38 -22.82
C SER A 108 30.22 -19.91 -23.10
N ASN A 109 30.88 -19.39 -24.14
CA ASN A 109 30.65 -18.04 -24.64
C ASN A 109 30.89 -16.93 -23.58
N ILE A 110 31.96 -17.08 -22.80
CA ILE A 110 32.39 -16.10 -21.81
C ILE A 110 33.14 -14.97 -22.50
N LEU A 111 32.80 -13.72 -22.15
CA LEU A 111 33.54 -12.53 -22.57
C LEU A 111 34.23 -11.89 -21.36
N VAL A 112 35.19 -11.00 -21.63
CA VAL A 112 35.87 -10.21 -20.60
C VAL A 112 35.75 -8.73 -20.93
N GLY A 113 35.22 -7.94 -20.00
CA GLY A 113 34.93 -6.52 -20.20
C GLY A 113 34.65 -5.77 -18.90
N GLU A 114 33.71 -4.83 -18.92
CA GLU A 114 33.29 -4.07 -17.74
C GLU A 114 31.99 -4.62 -17.18
N VAL A 115 31.91 -4.79 -15.87
CA VAL A 115 30.74 -5.30 -15.17
C VAL A 115 30.24 -4.25 -14.20
N TRP A 116 28.96 -3.90 -14.33
CA TRP A 116 28.27 -2.96 -13.45
C TRP A 116 27.07 -3.62 -12.78
N MET A 117 26.84 -3.32 -11.51
CA MET A 117 25.63 -3.75 -10.82
C MET A 117 24.51 -2.73 -11.02
N ALA A 118 23.30 -3.17 -11.32
CA ALA A 118 22.11 -2.33 -11.39
C ALA A 118 21.08 -2.77 -10.35
N SER A 119 20.66 -1.86 -9.47
CA SER A 119 19.69 -2.14 -8.42
C SER A 119 18.72 -0.98 -8.18
N GLY A 120 17.67 -1.24 -7.41
CA GLY A 120 16.60 -0.29 -7.11
C GLY A 120 15.22 -0.89 -7.33
N GLN A 121 14.26 -0.03 -7.68
CA GLN A 121 12.84 -0.41 -7.77
C GLN A 121 12.30 -0.48 -9.21
N SER A 122 10.99 -0.30 -9.37
CA SER A 122 10.21 -0.40 -10.60
C SER A 122 10.82 0.27 -11.84
N ASN A 123 11.38 1.48 -11.71
CA ASN A 123 11.96 2.19 -12.86
C ASN A 123 13.28 1.57 -13.32
N MET A 124 14.07 0.98 -12.42
CA MET A 124 15.21 0.13 -12.76
C MET A 124 14.77 -1.23 -13.31
N GLN A 125 13.69 -1.82 -12.79
CA GLN A 125 13.20 -3.12 -13.24
C GLN A 125 12.50 -3.08 -14.62
N TRP A 126 12.01 -1.90 -15.03
CA TRP A 126 11.19 -1.75 -16.23
C TRP A 126 11.93 -2.17 -17.50
N LEU A 127 11.28 -2.98 -18.34
CA LEU A 127 11.91 -3.56 -19.52
C LEU A 127 12.06 -2.56 -20.66
N ALA A 128 13.16 -2.67 -21.41
CA ALA A 128 13.45 -1.80 -22.55
C ALA A 128 12.33 -1.82 -23.60
N ARG A 129 11.80 -3.00 -23.97
CA ARG A 129 10.76 -3.16 -25.02
C ARG A 129 9.42 -2.47 -24.74
N VAL A 130 9.10 -2.17 -23.48
CA VAL A 130 7.86 -1.47 -23.08
C VAL A 130 8.13 -0.03 -22.61
N SER A 131 9.27 0.52 -23.01
CA SER A 131 9.70 1.89 -22.75
C SER A 131 10.24 2.52 -24.03
N ASN A 132 10.65 3.79 -24.00
CA ASN A 132 11.28 4.42 -25.16
C ASN A 132 12.69 3.88 -25.45
N ALA A 133 13.27 3.07 -24.54
CA ALA A 133 14.53 2.37 -24.80
C ALA A 133 14.41 1.29 -25.88
N SER A 134 13.20 0.97 -26.38
CA SER A 134 13.04 0.10 -27.55
C SER A 134 13.79 0.61 -28.78
N ILE A 135 13.97 1.93 -28.92
CA ILE A 135 14.77 2.50 -30.02
C ILE A 135 16.24 2.07 -29.91
N LEU A 136 16.80 2.00 -28.69
CA LEU A 136 18.15 1.47 -28.48
C LEU A 136 18.23 -0.03 -28.78
N VAL A 137 17.16 -0.78 -28.51
CA VAL A 137 17.07 -2.20 -28.87
C VAL A 137 17.18 -2.38 -30.38
N ASP A 138 16.46 -1.55 -31.15
CA ASP A 138 16.50 -1.59 -32.61
C ASP A 138 17.89 -1.19 -33.14
N GLN A 139 18.49 -0.10 -32.61
CA GLN A 139 19.86 0.31 -32.96
C GLN A 139 20.90 -0.78 -32.70
N LEU A 140 20.79 -1.48 -31.56
CA LEU A 140 21.70 -2.58 -31.22
C LEU A 140 21.49 -3.80 -32.12
N LYS A 141 20.25 -4.10 -32.53
CA LYS A 141 19.95 -5.17 -33.49
C LYS A 141 20.53 -4.84 -34.86
N GLU A 142 20.29 -3.63 -35.39
CA GLU A 142 20.87 -3.17 -36.66
C GLU A 142 22.39 -3.20 -36.64
N ALA A 143 23.02 -2.71 -35.57
CA ALA A 143 24.47 -2.78 -35.40
C ALA A 143 24.98 -4.23 -35.35
N SER A 144 24.22 -5.14 -34.73
CA SER A 144 24.55 -6.56 -34.66
C SER A 144 24.47 -7.23 -36.03
N GLU A 145 23.42 -6.94 -36.81
CA GLU A 145 23.23 -7.44 -38.17
C GLU A 145 24.36 -6.96 -39.09
N LYS A 146 24.67 -5.66 -39.05
CA LYS A 146 25.76 -5.06 -39.83
C LYS A 146 27.13 -5.65 -39.49
N ALA A 147 27.37 -5.96 -38.22
CA ALA A 147 28.63 -6.54 -37.77
C ALA A 147 28.71 -8.07 -37.97
N GLY A 148 27.61 -8.74 -38.33
CA GLY A 148 27.51 -10.20 -38.39
C GLY A 148 27.69 -10.89 -37.03
N ARG A 149 27.61 -10.14 -35.93
CA ARG A 149 27.75 -10.63 -34.54
C ARG A 149 27.00 -9.71 -33.59
N LYS A 150 26.47 -10.25 -32.49
CA LYS A 150 25.81 -9.44 -31.47
C LYS A 150 26.76 -8.40 -30.87
N VAL A 151 26.26 -7.19 -30.65
CA VAL A 151 26.93 -6.18 -29.80
C VAL A 151 27.11 -6.79 -28.40
N PRO A 152 28.32 -6.79 -27.81
CA PRO A 152 28.66 -7.57 -26.62
C PRO A 152 28.18 -6.90 -25.31
N ILE A 153 26.88 -6.59 -25.23
CA ILE A 153 26.20 -6.14 -24.01
C ILE A 153 25.30 -7.28 -23.53
N ARG A 154 25.38 -7.61 -22.24
CA ARG A 154 24.58 -8.69 -21.62
C ARG A 154 24.10 -8.29 -20.24
N GLU A 155 22.92 -8.75 -19.86
CA GLU A 155 22.35 -8.52 -18.52
C GLU A 155 22.13 -9.86 -17.82
N PHE A 156 22.78 -10.05 -16.69
CA PHE A 156 22.43 -11.12 -15.75
C PHE A 156 21.24 -10.70 -14.92
N LYS A 157 20.21 -11.54 -14.86
CA LYS A 157 19.02 -11.29 -14.06
C LYS A 157 18.86 -12.36 -13.00
N VAL A 158 18.90 -11.95 -11.73
CA VAL A 158 18.58 -12.82 -10.59
C VAL A 158 17.07 -13.07 -10.54
N THR A 159 16.63 -14.31 -10.28
CA THR A 159 15.21 -14.63 -10.14
C THR A 159 14.59 -14.09 -8.83
N ASN A 160 13.28 -14.30 -8.64
CA ASN A 160 12.51 -13.61 -7.61
C ASN A 160 12.57 -14.34 -6.25
N TYR A 161 13.39 -13.82 -5.33
CA TYR A 161 13.41 -14.26 -3.94
C TYR A 161 13.32 -13.06 -2.98
N TYR A 162 12.82 -13.33 -1.77
CA TYR A 162 12.97 -12.46 -0.59
C TYR A 162 13.80 -13.22 0.46
N ALA A 163 14.06 -12.63 1.62
CA ALA A 163 15.35 -12.56 2.35
C ALA A 163 15.21 -12.06 3.78
N HIS A 164 14.15 -12.34 4.55
CA HIS A 164 13.84 -11.63 5.79
C HIS A 164 14.89 -11.67 6.93
N LEU A 165 15.53 -12.81 7.24
CA LEU A 165 16.50 -12.89 8.36
C LEU A 165 17.94 -12.72 7.92
N HIS A 166 18.39 -13.66 7.08
CA HIS A 166 19.79 -13.85 6.76
C HIS A 166 19.98 -13.87 5.25
N PRO A 167 21.16 -13.42 4.79
CA PRO A 167 21.55 -13.54 3.40
C PRO A 167 21.56 -15.00 2.96
N ILE A 168 20.94 -15.30 1.82
CA ILE A 168 21.08 -16.59 1.15
C ILE A 168 22.22 -16.52 0.14
N GLU A 169 22.85 -17.66 -0.11
CA GLU A 169 24.03 -17.76 -0.97
C GLU A 169 23.68 -18.33 -2.36
N HIS A 170 22.49 -18.93 -2.49
CA HIS A 170 22.00 -19.54 -3.72
C HIS A 170 20.88 -18.69 -4.33
N ALA A 171 20.93 -18.52 -5.64
CA ALA A 171 19.83 -18.02 -6.46
C ALA A 171 19.98 -18.55 -7.89
N GLU A 172 18.85 -18.58 -8.60
CA GLU A 172 18.85 -18.81 -10.04
C GLU A 172 19.02 -17.48 -10.79
N GLY A 173 19.45 -17.59 -12.04
CA GLY A 173 19.57 -16.47 -12.96
C GLY A 173 20.24 -16.90 -14.26
N GLU A 174 20.15 -16.02 -15.25
CA GLU A 174 20.72 -16.24 -16.57
C GLU A 174 21.25 -14.93 -17.16
N TRP A 175 22.25 -15.04 -18.03
CA TRP A 175 22.75 -13.93 -18.83
C TRP A 175 21.93 -13.78 -20.10
N ASN A 176 21.08 -12.77 -20.13
CA ASN A 176 20.22 -12.47 -21.27
C ASN A 176 21.01 -11.70 -22.36
N GLN A 177 20.72 -12.03 -23.62
CA GLN A 177 21.26 -11.38 -24.81
C GLN A 177 20.16 -10.75 -25.70
N ASP A 178 18.90 -10.78 -25.27
CA ASP A 178 17.79 -10.05 -25.86
C ASP A 178 17.66 -8.68 -25.17
N TYR A 179 18.16 -7.65 -25.85
CA TYR A 179 18.15 -6.28 -25.35
C TYR A 179 16.75 -5.79 -24.95
N GLY A 180 15.68 -6.35 -25.53
CA GLY A 180 14.30 -5.98 -25.20
C GLY A 180 13.87 -6.35 -23.77
N GLU A 181 14.50 -7.39 -23.21
CA GLU A 181 14.23 -7.93 -21.87
C GLU A 181 15.14 -7.34 -20.78
N PHE A 182 16.03 -6.40 -21.14
CA PHE A 182 16.91 -5.74 -20.18
C PHE A 182 16.17 -4.64 -19.43
N SER A 183 16.70 -4.23 -18.28
CA SER A 183 16.35 -2.95 -17.68
C SER A 183 16.56 -1.83 -18.69
N ALA A 184 15.54 -0.98 -18.89
CA ALA A 184 15.64 0.15 -19.81
C ALA A 184 16.72 1.16 -19.39
N ILE A 185 16.85 1.44 -18.08
CA ILE A 185 17.87 2.34 -17.55
C ILE A 185 19.25 1.70 -17.69
N ALA A 186 19.40 0.42 -17.32
CA ALA A 186 20.70 -0.25 -17.39
C ALA A 186 21.15 -0.49 -18.84
N LEU A 187 20.23 -0.78 -19.76
CA LEU A 187 20.52 -0.86 -21.20
C LEU A 187 21.03 0.48 -21.74
N ALA A 188 20.37 1.60 -21.39
CA ALA A 188 20.81 2.92 -21.82
C ALA A 188 22.18 3.31 -21.25
N PHE A 189 22.44 2.96 -19.98
CA PHE A 189 23.76 3.09 -19.37
C PHE A 189 24.81 2.27 -20.14
N ALA A 190 24.56 0.97 -20.32
CA ALA A 190 25.49 0.05 -20.97
C ALA A 190 25.75 0.43 -22.43
N HIS A 191 24.71 0.84 -23.17
CA HIS A 191 24.80 1.32 -24.54
C HIS A 191 25.71 2.56 -24.63
N LYS A 192 25.51 3.55 -23.75
CA LYS A 192 26.33 4.77 -23.74
C LYS A 192 27.78 4.49 -23.37
N VAL A 193 28.02 3.66 -22.35
CA VAL A 193 29.40 3.26 -21.98
C VAL A 193 30.04 2.50 -23.14
N TYR A 194 29.39 1.46 -23.67
CA TYR A 194 29.89 0.67 -24.80
C TYR A 194 30.29 1.53 -26.00
N GLY A 195 29.45 2.50 -26.39
CA GLY A 195 29.72 3.38 -27.52
C GLY A 195 30.99 4.22 -27.37
N GLU A 196 31.41 4.52 -26.14
CA GLU A 196 32.54 5.42 -25.86
C GLU A 196 33.86 4.66 -25.59
N ILE A 197 33.80 3.43 -25.10
CA ILE A 197 34.99 2.65 -24.73
C ILE A 197 35.17 1.34 -25.53
N GLY A 198 34.13 0.85 -26.22
CA GLY A 198 34.22 -0.26 -27.16
C GLY A 198 34.49 -1.65 -26.56
N VAL A 199 34.39 -1.82 -25.24
CA VAL A 199 34.62 -3.12 -24.55
C VAL A 199 33.31 -3.79 -24.15
N PRO A 200 33.24 -5.13 -24.05
CA PRO A 200 32.02 -5.82 -23.60
C PRO A 200 31.47 -5.26 -22.28
N ILE A 201 30.16 -5.11 -22.16
CA ILE A 201 29.50 -4.56 -20.96
C ILE A 201 28.54 -5.60 -20.37
N GLY A 202 28.82 -6.05 -19.16
CA GLY A 202 27.94 -6.89 -18.35
C GLY A 202 27.17 -6.06 -17.32
N ILE A 203 25.87 -6.30 -17.19
CA ILE A 203 25.05 -5.74 -16.12
C ILE A 203 24.59 -6.86 -15.19
N LEU A 204 24.84 -6.74 -13.89
CA LEU A 204 24.21 -7.58 -12.88
C LEU A 204 22.95 -6.87 -12.37
N ASN A 205 21.78 -7.24 -12.88
CA ASN A 205 20.51 -6.63 -12.51
C ASN A 205 19.85 -7.36 -11.34
N CYS A 206 19.79 -6.68 -10.21
CA CYS A 206 19.17 -7.17 -8.98
C CYS A 206 17.87 -6.43 -8.63
N SER A 207 17.36 -5.52 -9.47
CA SER A 207 16.25 -4.60 -9.12
C SER A 207 14.86 -5.24 -8.96
N PHE A 208 14.04 -4.73 -8.03
CA PHE A 208 12.69 -5.25 -7.73
C PHE A 208 11.67 -4.16 -7.36
N SER A 209 10.49 -4.16 -7.99
CA SER A 209 9.44 -3.16 -7.79
C SER A 209 8.85 -3.08 -6.37
N GLN A 210 8.27 -1.92 -6.04
CA GLN A 210 7.59 -1.60 -4.76
C GLN A 210 8.47 -1.69 -3.49
N THR A 211 9.78 -1.52 -3.64
CA THR A 211 10.76 -1.65 -2.54
C THR A 211 11.28 -0.29 -2.06
N ALA A 212 11.60 -0.23 -0.78
CA ALA A 212 12.27 0.90 -0.14
C ALA A 212 13.80 0.67 -0.08
N ILE A 213 14.60 1.73 0.02
CA ILE A 213 16.08 1.64 0.06
C ILE A 213 16.59 0.75 1.21
N GLU A 214 15.85 0.73 2.31
CA GLU A 214 16.16 -0.04 3.50
C GLU A 214 16.29 -1.54 3.16
N ALA A 215 15.39 -2.03 2.30
CA ALA A 215 15.33 -3.44 1.88
C ALA A 215 16.55 -3.90 1.09
N TRP A 216 17.29 -2.97 0.48
CA TRP A 216 18.50 -3.22 -0.30
C TRP A 216 19.79 -2.97 0.47
N THR A 217 19.66 -2.44 1.68
CA THR A 217 20.80 -2.14 2.54
C THR A 217 21.11 -3.37 3.39
N PRO A 218 22.35 -3.91 3.33
CA PRO A 218 22.74 -5.05 4.16
C PRO A 218 22.89 -4.64 5.64
N ARG A 219 22.80 -5.61 6.55
CA ARG A 219 22.99 -5.38 8.00
C ARG A 219 24.29 -4.62 8.31
N ALA A 220 25.37 -4.93 7.57
CA ALA A 220 26.67 -4.27 7.71
C ALA A 220 26.65 -2.76 7.42
N GLY A 221 25.68 -2.27 6.65
CA GLY A 221 25.50 -0.85 6.36
C GLY A 221 24.95 -0.05 7.54
N TYR A 222 24.10 -0.68 8.36
CA TYR A 222 23.53 -0.06 9.57
C TYR A 222 24.45 -0.19 10.78
N LYS A 223 25.22 -1.28 10.84
CA LYS A 223 26.10 -1.57 11.97
C LYS A 223 27.07 -0.40 12.24
N ASP A 224 27.16 0.02 13.49
CA ASP A 224 28.00 1.14 13.93
C ASP A 224 27.71 2.46 13.19
N SER A 225 26.48 2.67 12.72
CA SER A 225 26.09 3.96 12.15
C SER A 225 26.04 5.03 13.24
N LYS A 226 26.52 6.23 12.91
CA LYS A 226 26.46 7.38 13.83
C LYS A 226 25.14 8.14 13.74
N MET A 227 24.35 7.89 12.70
CA MET A 227 23.08 8.55 12.42
C MET A 227 21.93 7.84 13.13
N ASP A 228 21.11 8.59 13.89
CA ASP A 228 20.11 8.01 14.79
C ASP A 228 19.04 7.18 14.06
N TYR A 229 18.58 7.66 12.91
CA TYR A 229 17.66 6.91 12.03
C TYR A 229 18.15 5.49 11.71
N ASN A 230 19.44 5.35 11.38
CA ASN A 230 20.03 4.04 11.07
C ASN A 230 20.21 3.16 12.33
N LYS A 231 20.44 3.75 13.51
CA LYS A 231 20.49 3.01 14.78
C LYS A 231 19.14 2.43 15.16
N GLU A 232 18.05 3.15 14.86
CA GLU A 232 16.68 2.65 15.05
C GLU A 232 16.41 1.43 14.17
N ILE A 233 16.80 1.50 12.89
CA ILE A 233 16.69 0.34 11.98
C ILE A 233 17.53 -0.84 12.50
N GLU A 234 18.76 -0.60 12.95
CA GLU A 234 19.60 -1.64 13.55
C GLU A 234 18.93 -2.30 14.77
N ALA A 235 18.27 -1.51 15.63
CA ALA A 235 17.51 -2.03 16.77
C ALA A 235 16.32 -2.91 16.32
N GLN A 236 15.61 -2.53 15.25
CA GLN A 236 14.54 -3.38 14.69
C GLN A 236 15.09 -4.69 14.11
N LEU A 237 16.27 -4.64 13.47
CA LEU A 237 16.95 -5.83 12.95
C LEU A 237 17.38 -6.80 14.06
N ARG A 238 17.73 -6.30 15.25
CA ARG A 238 17.98 -7.15 16.43
C ARG A 238 16.69 -7.82 16.92
N LYS A 239 15.59 -7.09 17.06
CA LYS A 239 14.27 -7.66 17.43
C LYS A 239 13.78 -8.75 16.45
N THR A 240 14.23 -8.73 15.21
CA THR A 240 13.94 -9.76 14.20
C THR A 240 14.84 -10.98 14.28
N ASP A 241 16.04 -10.86 14.83
CA ASP A 241 17.03 -11.93 14.88
C ASP A 241 16.87 -12.77 16.16
N PRO A 242 16.41 -14.04 16.07
CA PRO A 242 16.10 -14.88 17.23
C PRO A 242 17.33 -15.25 18.06
N SER A 243 18.55 -14.99 17.57
CA SER A 243 19.78 -15.17 18.35
C SER A 243 20.04 -14.04 19.35
N THR A 244 19.27 -12.95 19.30
CA THR A 244 19.52 -11.77 20.13
C THR A 244 18.62 -11.70 21.37
N PRO A 245 19.09 -11.07 22.47
CA PRO A 245 18.24 -10.79 23.63
C PRO A 245 17.03 -9.90 23.30
N ASP A 246 17.22 -8.89 22.45
CA ASP A 246 16.18 -7.94 22.01
C ASP A 246 14.99 -8.66 21.36
N HIS A 247 15.25 -9.72 20.59
CA HIS A 247 14.20 -10.55 20.01
C HIS A 247 13.38 -11.24 21.10
N LYS A 248 14.06 -11.94 22.03
CA LYS A 248 13.37 -12.69 23.07
C LYS A 248 12.45 -11.77 23.89
N GLU A 249 12.97 -10.63 24.33
CA GLU A 249 12.19 -9.65 25.10
C GLU A 249 10.99 -9.14 24.32
N ALA A 250 11.20 -8.70 23.06
CA ALA A 250 10.13 -8.10 22.27
C ALA A 250 9.03 -9.10 21.90
N TRP A 251 9.37 -10.36 21.60
CA TRP A 251 8.39 -11.39 21.26
C TRP A 251 7.66 -11.96 22.48
N GLU A 252 8.32 -12.06 23.64
CA GLU A 252 7.63 -12.42 24.90
C GLU A 252 6.59 -11.35 25.29
N ALA A 253 6.95 -10.06 25.18
CA ALA A 253 6.02 -8.96 25.39
C ALA A 253 4.82 -9.01 24.42
N PHE A 254 5.09 -9.24 23.13
CA PHE A 254 4.06 -9.37 22.10
C PHE A 254 3.06 -10.50 22.39
N TYR A 255 3.54 -11.67 22.83
CA TYR A 255 2.64 -12.77 23.18
C TYR A 255 1.78 -12.45 24.41
N ALA A 256 2.32 -11.76 25.40
CA ALA A 256 1.59 -11.32 26.57
C ALA A 256 0.49 -10.32 26.20
N GLU A 257 0.83 -9.32 25.38
CA GLU A 257 -0.10 -8.30 24.91
C GLU A 257 -1.31 -8.89 24.14
N ILE A 258 -1.07 -9.89 23.29
CA ILE A 258 -2.16 -10.61 22.61
C ILE A 258 -3.11 -11.25 23.63
N MET A 259 -2.57 -11.93 24.65
CA MET A 259 -3.41 -12.62 25.65
C MET A 259 -4.14 -11.65 26.57
N ASP A 260 -3.54 -10.51 26.89
CA ASP A 260 -4.18 -9.44 27.65
C ASP A 260 -5.33 -8.80 26.85
N ALA A 261 -5.14 -8.57 25.55
CA ALA A 261 -6.20 -8.11 24.66
C ALA A 261 -7.35 -9.13 24.54
N VAL A 262 -7.04 -10.42 24.42
CA VAL A 262 -8.05 -11.50 24.43
C VAL A 262 -8.84 -11.53 25.73
N LYS A 263 -8.16 -11.41 26.89
CA LYS A 263 -8.81 -11.36 28.21
C LYS A 263 -9.72 -10.15 28.35
N THR A 264 -9.27 -8.99 27.88
CA THR A 264 -10.06 -7.74 27.87
C THR A 264 -11.30 -7.90 27.00
N ASN A 265 -11.15 -8.48 25.80
CA ASN A 265 -12.26 -8.73 24.89
C ASN A 265 -13.27 -9.73 25.45
N GLN A 266 -12.82 -10.75 26.18
CA GLN A 266 -13.74 -11.66 26.87
C GLN A 266 -14.57 -10.92 27.92
N LYS A 267 -13.93 -10.06 28.74
CA LYS A 267 -14.65 -9.26 29.75
C LYS A 267 -15.70 -8.34 29.11
N ILE A 268 -15.34 -7.66 28.02
CA ILE A 268 -16.25 -6.79 27.24
C ILE A 268 -17.48 -7.58 26.76
N ALA A 269 -17.25 -8.79 26.22
CA ALA A 269 -18.34 -9.65 25.76
C ALA A 269 -19.23 -10.14 26.91
N ASP A 270 -18.63 -10.52 28.05
CA ASP A 270 -19.35 -10.97 29.25
C ASP A 270 -20.24 -9.85 29.82
N GLU A 271 -19.85 -8.59 29.65
CA GLU A 271 -20.62 -7.38 30.02
C GLU A 271 -21.68 -6.99 28.97
N GLY A 272 -21.77 -7.72 27.85
CA GLY A 272 -22.69 -7.43 26.74
C GLY A 272 -22.32 -6.18 25.94
N GLU A 273 -21.08 -5.71 26.07
CA GLU A 273 -20.50 -4.62 25.31
C GLU A 273 -19.81 -5.13 24.03
N ASN A 274 -19.40 -4.21 23.16
CA ASN A 274 -18.76 -4.55 21.87
C ASN A 274 -17.64 -3.58 21.48
N ASN A 275 -17.13 -2.82 22.45
CA ASN A 275 -15.97 -1.94 22.36
C ASN A 275 -14.65 -2.72 22.46
N PHE A 276 -14.55 -3.84 21.74
CA PHE A 276 -13.38 -4.72 21.76
C PHE A 276 -12.09 -3.97 21.46
N VAL A 277 -10.99 -4.35 22.09
CA VAL A 277 -9.65 -3.88 21.76
C VAL A 277 -9.07 -4.70 20.61
N ASP A 278 -8.27 -4.08 19.75
CA ASP A 278 -7.60 -4.78 18.67
C ASP A 278 -6.42 -5.59 19.22
N LEU A 279 -6.11 -6.71 18.56
CA LEU A 279 -4.88 -7.44 18.85
C LEU A 279 -3.72 -6.76 18.10
N PRO A 280 -2.50 -6.77 18.66
CA PRO A 280 -1.33 -6.15 18.02
C PRO A 280 -0.82 -6.92 16.77
N THR A 281 -1.65 -7.72 16.09
CA THR A 281 -1.24 -8.62 15.01
C THR A 281 -0.63 -7.91 13.79
N ASN A 282 -0.91 -6.61 13.64
CA ASN A 282 -0.33 -5.76 12.59
C ASN A 282 0.99 -5.09 13.01
N GLU A 283 1.33 -5.10 14.30
CA GLU A 283 2.48 -4.43 14.92
C GLU A 283 3.49 -5.47 15.44
N ARG A 284 3.78 -6.47 14.61
CA ARG A 284 4.75 -7.52 14.93
C ARG A 284 6.11 -6.91 15.32
N PRO A 285 6.80 -7.45 16.34
CA PRO A 285 8.11 -6.94 16.74
C PRO A 285 9.14 -7.00 15.62
N GLY A 286 9.94 -5.93 15.53
CA GLY A 286 11.05 -5.85 14.60
C GLY A 286 10.66 -5.55 13.14
N ASN A 287 11.56 -5.95 12.26
CA ASN A 287 11.59 -5.81 10.82
C ASN A 287 10.81 -6.93 10.09
N MET A 288 9.52 -7.07 10.42
CA MET A 288 8.64 -8.17 9.98
C MET A 288 7.33 -7.76 9.29
N ARG A 289 7.26 -6.56 8.72
CA ARG A 289 6.05 -5.97 8.13
C ARG A 289 5.81 -6.42 6.69
N ASN A 290 6.72 -6.13 5.76
CA ASN A 290 6.57 -6.43 4.33
C ASN A 290 7.90 -6.35 3.55
N ASN A 291 7.86 -6.49 2.23
CA ASN A 291 9.04 -6.45 1.34
C ASN A 291 9.78 -5.09 1.25
N ARG A 292 9.39 -4.07 2.00
CA ARG A 292 10.12 -2.81 2.16
C ARG A 292 11.03 -2.79 3.38
N ASP A 293 10.90 -3.79 4.24
CA ASP A 293 11.67 -3.92 5.46
C ASP A 293 13.15 -4.15 5.18
N ALA A 294 13.98 -3.65 6.11
CA ALA A 294 15.41 -3.56 5.95
C ALA A 294 16.05 -4.89 5.60
N THR A 295 17.02 -4.93 4.70
CA THR A 295 17.81 -6.12 4.31
C THR A 295 17.08 -7.21 3.51
N TRP A 296 15.74 -7.20 3.39
CA TRP A 296 14.99 -8.32 2.82
C TRP A 296 15.30 -8.64 1.36
N LEU A 297 15.49 -7.62 0.52
CA LEU A 297 15.78 -7.84 -0.90
C LEU A 297 17.28 -8.01 -1.13
N PHE A 298 18.08 -7.31 -0.33
CA PHE A 298 19.52 -7.51 -0.29
C PHE A 298 19.87 -8.99 -0.05
N ASN A 299 19.33 -9.57 1.01
CA ASN A 299 19.65 -10.92 1.45
C ASN A 299 19.36 -11.98 0.37
N ALA A 300 18.34 -11.74 -0.46
CA ALA A 300 17.84 -12.72 -1.42
C ALA A 300 18.31 -12.53 -2.86
N ARG A 301 18.51 -11.27 -3.26
CA ARG A 301 18.76 -10.92 -4.66
C ARG A 301 20.13 -10.33 -4.90
N LEU A 302 20.73 -9.70 -3.87
CA LEU A 302 22.06 -9.13 -3.97
C LEU A 302 23.12 -10.07 -3.41
N ASN A 303 22.87 -10.69 -2.25
CA ASN A 303 23.87 -11.53 -1.61
C ASN A 303 24.36 -12.72 -2.47
N PRO A 304 23.50 -13.43 -3.24
CA PRO A 304 23.94 -14.58 -4.06
C PRO A 304 24.93 -14.23 -5.18
N VAL A 305 25.04 -12.95 -5.54
CA VAL A 305 25.99 -12.47 -6.57
C VAL A 305 27.28 -11.91 -5.95
N ILE A 306 27.38 -11.84 -4.63
CA ILE A 306 28.60 -11.42 -3.93
C ILE A 306 29.53 -12.65 -3.83
N PRO A 307 30.84 -12.54 -4.15
CA PRO A 307 31.60 -11.32 -4.40
C PRO A 307 31.95 -11.11 -5.89
N TYR A 308 31.02 -11.19 -6.85
CA TYR A 308 31.34 -11.00 -8.27
C TYR A 308 32.13 -9.70 -8.50
N ALA A 309 33.24 -9.78 -9.22
CA ALA A 309 34.06 -8.59 -9.49
C ALA A 309 33.28 -7.60 -10.35
N LEU A 310 33.30 -6.33 -9.96
CA LEU A 310 32.54 -5.28 -10.60
C LEU A 310 33.28 -3.94 -10.56
N ARG A 311 33.11 -3.15 -11.61
CA ARG A 311 33.67 -1.81 -11.74
C ARG A 311 32.95 -0.79 -10.86
N GLY A 312 31.65 -0.97 -10.67
CA GLY A 312 30.80 -0.06 -9.90
C GLY A 312 29.33 -0.48 -9.91
N ALA A 313 28.48 0.37 -9.34
CA ALA A 313 27.05 0.15 -9.23
C ALA A 313 26.23 1.37 -9.66
N ILE A 314 25.03 1.11 -10.18
CA ILE A 314 24.00 2.11 -10.47
C ILE A 314 22.71 1.83 -9.67
N TRP A 315 22.10 2.89 -9.16
CA TRP A 315 20.95 2.85 -8.26
C TRP A 315 19.82 3.78 -8.73
N ASN A 316 18.65 3.21 -9.00
CA ASN A 316 17.43 3.98 -9.25
C ASN A 316 16.29 3.56 -8.32
N GLN A 317 16.07 4.37 -7.28
CA GLN A 317 14.99 4.20 -6.33
C GLN A 317 14.52 5.55 -5.78
N GLY A 318 13.33 5.58 -5.17
CA GLY A 318 12.91 6.73 -4.38
C GLY A 318 11.40 6.79 -4.14
N TYR A 319 10.57 6.23 -5.02
CA TYR A 319 9.11 6.40 -4.91
C TYR A 319 8.54 5.84 -3.60
N ALA A 320 9.01 4.66 -3.18
CA ALA A 320 8.54 4.05 -1.92
C ALA A 320 8.98 4.84 -0.67
N ASN A 321 10.04 5.64 -0.78
CA ASN A 321 10.55 6.52 0.28
C ASN A 321 10.16 7.99 0.05
N SER A 322 9.29 8.31 -0.92
CA SER A 322 8.98 9.70 -1.33
C SER A 322 8.38 10.57 -0.24
N ASN A 323 7.82 9.97 0.81
CA ASN A 323 7.32 10.68 2.00
C ASN A 323 8.29 10.58 3.20
N GLY A 324 9.49 10.04 3.01
CA GLY A 324 10.48 9.81 4.06
C GLY A 324 11.32 11.03 4.45
N GLY A 325 11.21 12.13 3.71
CA GLY A 325 11.96 13.37 3.99
C GLY A 325 13.47 13.17 3.92
N LEU A 326 14.19 13.86 4.82
CA LEU A 326 15.65 13.81 4.92
C LEU A 326 16.23 12.43 5.23
N ASN A 327 15.43 11.46 5.69
CA ASN A 327 15.90 10.10 6.02
C ASN A 327 16.48 9.35 4.81
N TYR A 328 16.31 9.83 3.59
CA TYR A 328 16.99 9.26 2.43
C TYR A 328 18.51 9.47 2.46
N TYR A 329 19.00 10.53 3.10
CA TYR A 329 20.43 10.79 3.30
C TYR A 329 21.13 9.69 4.14
N PRO A 330 20.70 9.40 5.38
CA PRO A 330 21.31 8.32 6.17
C PRO A 330 21.15 6.95 5.50
N ASN A 331 20.06 6.72 4.77
CA ASN A 331 19.84 5.49 4.03
C ASN A 331 20.84 5.27 2.89
N LEU A 332 21.14 6.30 2.07
CA LEU A 332 22.17 6.19 1.03
C LEU A 332 23.56 5.92 1.61
N HIS A 333 23.89 6.56 2.73
CA HIS A 333 25.13 6.27 3.47
C HIS A 333 25.20 4.80 3.90
N ALA A 334 24.13 4.27 4.51
CA ALA A 334 24.08 2.88 4.94
C ALA A 334 24.15 1.90 3.74
N LEU A 335 23.43 2.18 2.64
CA LEU A 335 23.45 1.38 1.43
C LEU A 335 24.87 1.26 0.85
N VAL A 336 25.51 2.40 0.58
CA VAL A 336 26.85 2.44 -0.04
C VAL A 336 27.90 1.84 0.89
N ARG A 337 27.87 2.18 2.18
CA ARG A 337 28.75 1.57 3.19
C ARG A 337 28.60 0.06 3.21
N GLY A 338 27.36 -0.41 3.22
CA GLY A 338 27.03 -1.82 3.23
C GLY A 338 27.60 -2.56 2.02
N TRP A 339 27.38 -2.04 0.81
CA TRP A 339 27.93 -2.63 -0.41
C TRP A 339 29.46 -2.63 -0.41
N ARG A 340 30.10 -1.53 0.02
CA ARG A 340 31.57 -1.46 0.11
C ARG A 340 32.18 -2.51 1.04
N ILE A 341 31.55 -2.74 2.19
CA ILE A 341 31.99 -3.77 3.15
C ILE A 341 31.87 -5.15 2.52
N LEU A 342 30.75 -5.46 1.87
CA LEU A 342 30.50 -6.82 1.37
C LEU A 342 31.29 -7.18 0.12
N TRP A 343 31.61 -6.19 -0.73
CA TRP A 343 32.51 -6.38 -1.87
C TRP A 343 33.99 -6.26 -1.52
N ASP A 344 34.32 -6.00 -0.25
CA ASP A 344 35.69 -5.72 0.19
C ASP A 344 36.37 -4.64 -0.69
N ASN A 345 35.61 -3.58 -0.98
CA ASN A 345 36.05 -2.48 -1.83
C ASN A 345 35.60 -1.14 -1.24
N PRO A 346 36.43 -0.49 -0.41
CA PRO A 346 36.08 0.78 0.25
C PRO A 346 35.90 1.95 -0.74
N GLU A 347 36.37 1.81 -1.98
CA GLU A 347 36.29 2.83 -3.02
C GLU A 347 35.27 2.49 -4.10
N LEU A 348 34.44 1.45 -3.91
CA LEU A 348 33.46 1.01 -4.90
C LEU A 348 32.64 2.20 -5.43
N PRO A 349 32.69 2.49 -6.74
CA PRO A 349 31.89 3.55 -7.35
C PRO A 349 30.39 3.24 -7.28
N VAL A 350 29.59 4.18 -6.81
CA VAL A 350 28.12 4.06 -6.80
C VAL A 350 27.48 5.32 -7.36
N TYR A 351 26.72 5.18 -8.45
CA TYR A 351 25.97 6.26 -9.07
C TYR A 351 24.49 6.11 -8.85
N PHE A 352 23.85 7.17 -8.38
CA PHE A 352 22.43 7.13 -8.02
C PHE A 352 21.67 8.30 -8.65
N HIS A 353 20.36 8.12 -8.81
CA HIS A 353 19.50 9.19 -9.31
C HIS A 353 18.95 10.08 -8.19
N GLN A 354 18.89 11.38 -8.43
CA GLN A 354 17.99 12.27 -7.68
C GLN A 354 16.54 11.95 -8.10
N PHE A 355 15.63 11.83 -7.13
CA PHE A 355 14.24 11.52 -7.41
C PHE A 355 13.56 12.60 -8.28
N TYR A 356 12.88 12.15 -9.34
CA TYR A 356 12.16 13.02 -10.28
C TYR A 356 10.89 13.64 -9.65
N SER A 357 10.18 14.46 -10.43
CA SER A 357 8.90 15.08 -10.06
C SER A 357 7.73 14.33 -10.71
N PRO A 358 7.11 13.32 -10.04
CA PRO A 358 5.99 12.59 -10.62
C PRO A 358 4.74 13.47 -10.77
N GLY A 359 4.01 13.35 -11.87
CA GLY A 359 2.77 14.09 -12.10
C GLY A 359 2.13 13.74 -13.45
N ASN A 360 0.81 13.53 -13.47
CA ASN A 360 0.08 13.21 -14.71
C ASN A 360 -0.17 14.46 -15.59
N GLU A 361 -0.06 15.65 -15.01
CA GLU A 361 -0.23 16.94 -15.70
C GLU A 361 0.78 17.94 -15.10
N VAL A 362 1.63 18.51 -15.96
CA VAL A 362 2.49 19.65 -15.61
C VAL A 362 1.57 20.85 -15.33
N ASP A 363 1.90 21.67 -14.33
CA ASP A 363 1.17 22.91 -13.95
C ASP A 363 -0.23 22.74 -13.32
N LYS A 364 -0.59 21.52 -12.90
CA LYS A 364 -1.82 21.30 -12.09
C LYS A 364 -1.56 20.92 -10.63
N GLY A 365 -0.29 20.81 -10.23
CA GLY A 365 0.16 20.66 -8.84
C GLY A 365 0.68 21.97 -8.23
N PRO A 366 1.00 22.00 -6.92
CA PRO A 366 1.64 23.15 -6.31
C PRO A 366 3.05 23.37 -6.87
N ASN A 367 3.19 24.30 -7.82
CA ASN A 367 4.46 24.75 -8.41
C ASN A 367 5.15 25.83 -7.56
N HIS A 368 5.14 25.66 -6.25
CA HIS A 368 5.72 26.59 -5.28
C HIS A 368 6.65 25.85 -4.32
N PRO A 369 7.49 26.58 -3.57
CA PRO A 369 8.36 25.96 -2.58
C PRO A 369 7.60 25.08 -1.59
N ASP A 370 8.20 23.95 -1.24
CA ASP A 370 7.70 22.98 -0.26
C ASP A 370 8.88 22.41 0.54
N ILE A 371 8.61 21.93 1.76
CA ILE A 371 9.59 21.33 2.68
C ILE A 371 8.98 20.09 3.37
N GLY A 372 9.81 19.23 3.93
CA GLY A 372 9.39 17.87 4.33
C GLY A 372 9.30 16.90 3.15
N SER A 373 8.62 15.77 3.33
CA SER A 373 8.20 14.81 2.29
C SER A 373 9.15 14.64 1.08
N THR A 374 8.66 14.80 -0.15
CA THR A 374 9.40 14.50 -1.40
C THR A 374 10.47 15.55 -1.70
N ALA A 375 10.23 16.82 -1.34
CA ALA A 375 11.21 17.89 -1.53
C ALA A 375 12.50 17.59 -0.73
N GLU A 376 12.35 17.23 0.54
CA GLU A 376 13.47 16.85 1.38
C GLU A 376 14.09 15.51 1.04
N MET A 377 13.33 14.56 0.49
CA MET A 377 13.95 13.34 -0.03
C MET A 377 14.96 13.66 -1.15
N ARG A 378 14.65 14.61 -2.04
CA ARG A 378 15.58 15.08 -3.07
C ARG A 378 16.77 15.82 -2.49
N LEU A 379 16.55 16.62 -1.43
CA LEU A 379 17.62 17.25 -0.68
C LEU A 379 18.53 16.21 -0.01
N GLY A 380 17.95 15.18 0.61
CA GLY A 380 18.70 14.08 1.21
C GLY A 380 19.54 13.31 0.19
N THR A 381 19.03 13.15 -1.03
CA THR A 381 19.83 12.60 -2.15
C THR A 381 20.98 13.54 -2.56
N TRP A 382 20.73 14.84 -2.59
CA TRP A 382 21.75 15.85 -2.92
C TRP A 382 22.85 15.93 -1.86
N LEU A 383 22.49 15.83 -0.58
CA LEU A 383 23.43 15.82 0.55
C LEU A 383 24.34 14.59 0.52
N ALA A 384 23.82 13.44 0.07
CA ALA A 384 24.55 12.17 0.00
C ALA A 384 25.71 12.16 -1.02
N ARG A 385 25.92 13.25 -1.77
CA ARG A 385 27.10 13.44 -2.63
C ARG A 385 28.38 13.63 -1.83
N ASP A 386 28.27 13.84 -0.51
CA ASP A 386 29.40 13.81 0.42
C ASP A 386 30.07 12.43 0.52
N ILE A 387 29.39 11.36 0.09
CA ILE A 387 29.97 10.01 0.03
C ILE A 387 31.06 10.00 -1.07
N PRO A 388 32.34 9.73 -0.74
CA PRO A 388 33.42 9.70 -1.72
C PRO A 388 33.17 8.64 -2.80
N ASN A 389 33.68 8.85 -4.02
CA ASN A 389 33.51 7.93 -5.16
C ASN A 389 32.04 7.63 -5.51
N THR A 390 31.15 8.61 -5.32
CA THR A 390 29.76 8.54 -5.77
C THR A 390 29.43 9.68 -6.73
N GLY A 391 28.23 9.65 -7.30
CA GLY A 391 27.76 10.65 -8.25
C GLY A 391 26.24 10.62 -8.35
N MET A 392 25.63 11.79 -8.40
CA MET A 392 24.18 11.94 -8.44
C MET A 392 23.73 12.44 -9.81
N ALA A 393 23.05 11.58 -10.57
CA ALA A 393 22.40 11.96 -11.82
C ALA A 393 21.01 12.54 -11.52
N SER A 394 20.78 13.83 -11.80
CA SER A 394 19.45 14.42 -11.60
C SER A 394 18.44 13.92 -12.64
N GLN A 395 17.21 13.68 -12.18
CA GLN A 395 16.05 13.34 -13.02
C GLN A 395 14.91 14.36 -12.86
N ILE A 396 15.20 15.52 -12.26
CA ILE A 396 14.15 16.45 -11.81
C ILE A 396 13.30 17.00 -12.96
N ASP A 397 13.88 17.06 -14.16
CA ASP A 397 13.25 17.50 -15.39
C ASP A 397 12.45 16.40 -16.11
N ASN A 398 12.47 15.16 -15.62
CA ASN A 398 11.76 14.07 -16.27
C ASN A 398 10.26 14.12 -15.96
N GLN A 399 9.42 13.98 -16.99
CA GLN A 399 7.97 14.05 -16.88
C GLN A 399 7.30 12.66 -16.86
N GLY A 400 6.16 12.59 -16.19
CA GLY A 400 5.19 11.51 -16.35
C GLY A 400 4.65 10.97 -15.04
N ALA A 401 3.82 9.94 -15.18
CA ALA A 401 3.30 9.17 -14.06
C ALA A 401 4.43 8.48 -13.27
N ILE A 402 4.06 7.76 -12.22
CA ILE A 402 4.94 6.95 -11.35
C ILE A 402 5.96 6.10 -12.14
N HIS A 403 5.56 5.66 -13.34
CA HIS A 403 6.40 4.97 -14.30
C HIS A 403 6.45 5.73 -15.63
N TYR A 404 7.38 6.67 -15.76
CA TYR A 404 7.61 7.39 -17.01
C TYR A 404 8.23 6.49 -18.08
N ARG A 405 7.87 6.70 -19.35
CA ARG A 405 8.38 5.89 -20.48
C ARG A 405 9.80 6.26 -20.91
N SER A 406 10.20 7.52 -20.73
CA SER A 406 11.52 7.97 -21.17
C SER A 406 12.61 7.62 -20.17
N LYS A 407 13.27 6.48 -20.39
CA LYS A 407 14.29 5.90 -19.50
C LYS A 407 15.72 6.03 -20.03
N VAL A 408 15.88 6.48 -21.27
CA VAL A 408 17.17 6.54 -21.95
C VAL A 408 18.03 7.66 -21.39
N VAL A 409 17.54 8.90 -21.36
CA VAL A 409 18.26 10.05 -20.77
C VAL A 409 18.68 9.78 -19.32
N PRO A 410 17.80 9.26 -18.43
CA PRO A 410 18.21 8.78 -17.12
C PRO A 410 19.41 7.84 -17.09
N GLY A 411 19.42 6.77 -17.91
CA GLY A 411 20.53 5.81 -17.95
C GLY A 411 21.81 6.42 -18.51
N GLN A 412 21.70 7.28 -19.52
CA GLN A 412 22.83 8.01 -20.09
C GLN A 412 23.48 8.96 -19.08
N ARG A 413 22.71 9.66 -18.24
CA ARG A 413 23.25 10.55 -17.20
C ARG A 413 24.10 9.80 -16.17
N LEU A 414 23.70 8.60 -15.77
CA LEU A 414 24.54 7.74 -14.92
C LEU A 414 25.83 7.33 -15.65
N ALA A 415 25.76 7.05 -16.96
CA ALA A 415 26.93 6.70 -17.75
C ALA A 415 27.94 7.84 -17.84
N LEU A 416 27.50 9.11 -17.85
CA LEU A 416 28.41 10.26 -17.83
C LEU A 416 29.33 10.26 -16.61
N HIS A 417 28.81 9.91 -15.42
CA HIS A 417 29.65 9.77 -14.23
C HIS A 417 30.68 8.64 -14.39
N ALA A 418 30.29 7.49 -14.95
CA ALA A 418 31.22 6.40 -15.19
C ALA A 418 32.32 6.77 -16.20
N LEU A 419 31.94 7.42 -17.29
CA LEU A 419 32.84 7.91 -18.33
C LEU A 419 33.87 8.90 -17.77
N LYS A 420 33.41 9.87 -16.98
CA LYS A 420 34.26 10.86 -16.32
C LYS A 420 35.21 10.20 -15.32
N ASN A 421 34.69 9.37 -14.41
CA ASN A 421 35.41 8.98 -13.21
C ASN A 421 36.20 7.66 -13.34
N GLN A 422 35.72 6.67 -14.11
CA GLN A 422 36.44 5.39 -14.28
C GLN A 422 37.18 5.30 -15.60
N TYR A 423 36.74 6.05 -16.62
CA TYR A 423 37.30 5.95 -17.97
C TYR A 423 38.02 7.23 -18.43
N GLY A 424 38.12 8.24 -17.56
CA GLY A 424 38.90 9.47 -17.80
C GLY A 424 38.45 10.27 -19.02
N LYS A 425 37.18 10.15 -19.42
CA LYS A 425 36.62 10.89 -20.55
C LYS A 425 36.35 12.33 -20.13
N ASP A 426 36.66 13.27 -21.02
CA ASP A 426 36.34 14.68 -20.84
C ASP A 426 34.86 14.92 -21.16
N VAL A 427 34.01 14.67 -20.17
CA VAL A 427 32.55 14.83 -20.26
C VAL A 427 32.00 15.51 -19.01
N VAL A 428 30.98 16.34 -19.20
CA VAL A 428 30.22 16.93 -18.09
C VAL A 428 29.21 15.90 -17.59
N ALA A 429 29.21 15.62 -16.29
CA ALA A 429 28.32 14.64 -15.66
C ALA A 429 27.33 15.26 -14.66
N ASP A 430 27.56 16.51 -14.26
CA ASP A 430 26.81 17.21 -13.23
C ASP A 430 26.10 18.43 -13.85
N GLY A 431 24.83 18.63 -13.48
CA GLY A 431 24.09 19.86 -13.77
C GLY A 431 24.38 20.94 -12.72
N PRO A 432 23.94 22.20 -12.93
CA PRO A 432 24.18 23.28 -11.99
C PRO A 432 23.66 22.95 -10.58
N MET A 433 24.45 23.25 -9.56
CA MET A 433 24.08 23.03 -8.16
C MET A 433 24.32 24.31 -7.36
N PHE A 434 23.39 24.65 -6.47
CA PHE A 434 23.49 25.88 -5.70
C PHE A 434 24.79 25.94 -4.89
N LYS A 435 25.53 27.04 -5.05
CA LYS A 435 26.77 27.32 -4.32
C LYS A 435 26.57 28.42 -3.27
N GLY A 436 25.78 29.43 -3.60
CA GLY A 436 25.52 30.58 -2.75
C GLY A 436 24.81 31.69 -3.52
N TYR A 437 24.55 32.82 -2.85
CA TYR A 437 24.05 34.01 -3.52
C TYR A 437 24.63 35.30 -2.92
N THR A 438 24.59 36.37 -3.71
CA THR A 438 24.88 37.74 -3.24
C THR A 438 23.68 38.65 -3.49
N VAL A 439 23.47 39.63 -2.62
CA VAL A 439 22.35 40.59 -2.74
C VAL A 439 22.89 41.96 -3.14
N LYS A 440 22.32 42.55 -4.19
CA LYS A 440 22.62 43.90 -4.68
C LYS A 440 21.33 44.69 -4.84
N GLY A 441 20.97 45.47 -3.82
CA GLY A 441 19.69 46.16 -3.80
C GLY A 441 18.53 45.15 -3.78
N ASN A 442 17.68 45.19 -4.80
CA ASN A 442 16.56 44.25 -4.97
C ASN A 442 16.90 43.04 -5.86
N GLU A 443 18.14 42.91 -6.33
CA GLU A 443 18.60 41.75 -7.10
C GLU A 443 19.29 40.74 -6.17
N LEU A 444 18.94 39.47 -6.31
CA LEU A 444 19.66 38.34 -5.71
C LEU A 444 20.36 37.56 -6.82
N ILE A 445 21.69 37.49 -6.78
CA ILE A 445 22.53 36.85 -7.78
C ILE A 445 22.93 35.48 -7.25
N VAL A 446 22.39 34.43 -7.86
CA VAL A 446 22.68 33.03 -7.51
C VAL A 446 23.92 32.55 -8.27
N GLU A 447 24.80 31.87 -7.55
CA GLU A 447 25.99 31.22 -8.08
C GLU A 447 25.84 29.70 -7.99
N PHE A 448 26.40 29.01 -8.97
CA PHE A 448 26.30 27.56 -9.10
C PHE A 448 27.67 26.91 -9.24
N ASP A 449 27.83 25.72 -8.67
CA ASP A 449 28.82 24.76 -9.12
C ASP A 449 28.31 24.06 -10.40
N HIS A 450 29.20 23.60 -11.28
CA HIS A 450 28.86 22.86 -12.50
C HIS A 450 28.05 23.64 -13.55
N ALA A 451 28.21 24.97 -13.55
CA ALA A 451 27.65 25.89 -14.55
C ALA A 451 28.72 26.43 -15.52
N GLU A 452 29.90 25.79 -15.58
CA GLU A 452 30.99 26.25 -16.45
C GLU A 452 30.54 26.29 -17.91
N GLY A 453 30.89 27.37 -18.61
CA GLY A 453 30.44 27.62 -19.98
C GLY A 453 29.07 28.32 -20.05
N GLY A 454 28.28 28.33 -18.97
CA GLY A 454 27.06 29.12 -18.80
C GLY A 454 25.78 28.31 -18.64
N LEU A 455 24.75 28.99 -18.14
CA LEU A 455 23.39 28.48 -17.99
C LEU A 455 22.60 28.65 -19.29
N VAL A 456 21.64 27.75 -19.51
CA VAL A 456 20.65 27.81 -20.59
C VAL A 456 19.28 27.43 -20.05
N VAL A 457 18.25 27.90 -20.74
CA VAL A 457 16.87 27.46 -20.50
C VAL A 457 16.55 26.36 -21.51
N ALA A 458 16.03 25.24 -21.03
CA ALA A 458 15.69 24.12 -21.89
C ALA A 458 14.45 23.39 -21.38
N GLU A 459 13.82 22.61 -22.26
CA GLU A 459 12.69 21.75 -21.93
C GLU A 459 12.93 20.32 -22.41
N SER A 460 12.53 19.35 -21.58
CA SER A 460 12.62 17.91 -21.83
C SER A 460 11.29 17.31 -22.34
N GLY A 461 10.23 18.10 -22.42
CA GLY A 461 8.84 17.65 -22.64
C GLY A 461 8.47 17.34 -24.10
N SER A 462 7.59 16.35 -24.28
CA SER A 462 6.91 15.90 -25.53
C SER A 462 7.72 15.35 -26.71
N ASN A 463 9.01 15.02 -26.58
CA ASN A 463 9.76 14.37 -27.66
C ASN A 463 9.40 12.88 -27.92
N TYR A 464 8.21 12.45 -27.50
CA TYR A 464 7.70 11.09 -27.64
C TYR A 464 6.99 10.93 -28.97
N LEU A 465 7.65 10.29 -29.96
CA LEU A 465 7.08 9.99 -31.27
C LEU A 465 6.15 11.12 -31.76
N ASP A 466 6.55 12.39 -31.55
CA ASP A 466 5.74 13.48 -32.04
C ASP A 466 5.88 13.40 -33.55
N ARG A 467 4.89 12.79 -34.20
CA ARG A 467 4.88 12.55 -35.64
C ARG A 467 4.94 13.86 -36.43
N LYS A 468 4.77 15.00 -35.76
CA LYS A 468 4.85 16.34 -36.33
C LYS A 468 6.24 16.97 -36.19
N ASP A 469 7.10 16.43 -35.34
CA ASP A 469 8.45 16.91 -35.12
C ASP A 469 9.47 15.98 -35.79
N PRO A 470 10.08 16.41 -36.92
CA PRO A 470 11.06 15.58 -37.63
C PRO A 470 12.36 15.36 -36.86
N ASP A 471 12.65 16.19 -35.84
CA ASP A 471 13.88 16.12 -35.04
C ASP A 471 13.70 15.32 -33.74
N ALA A 472 12.54 14.66 -33.57
CA ALA A 472 12.23 13.90 -32.36
C ALA A 472 13.04 12.60 -32.27
N THR A 473 13.87 12.48 -31.24
CA THR A 473 14.69 11.29 -30.97
C THR A 473 13.90 10.15 -30.31
N GLY A 474 12.74 10.46 -29.71
CA GLY A 474 11.98 9.53 -28.87
C GLY A 474 12.48 9.41 -27.43
N PHE A 475 13.59 10.07 -27.05
CA PHE A 475 14.22 9.92 -25.73
C PHE A 475 13.92 11.04 -24.73
N ALA A 476 13.07 12.01 -25.10
CA ALA A 476 12.83 13.20 -24.27
C ALA A 476 14.14 13.96 -23.94
N ASP A 477 15.02 14.08 -24.93
CA ASP A 477 16.25 14.87 -24.81
C ASP A 477 15.89 16.35 -24.59
N PRO A 478 16.54 17.04 -23.64
CA PRO A 478 16.31 18.47 -23.43
C PRO A 478 16.66 19.29 -24.66
N ARG A 479 15.84 20.29 -24.98
CA ARG A 479 16.08 21.25 -26.07
C ARG A 479 16.14 22.66 -25.56
N ILE A 480 17.14 23.42 -26.02
CA ILE A 480 17.34 24.81 -25.64
C ILE A 480 16.19 25.66 -26.16
N ILE A 481 15.68 26.53 -25.30
CA ILE A 481 14.70 27.56 -25.64
C ILE A 481 15.48 28.86 -25.87
N GLU A 482 15.54 29.31 -27.13
CA GLU A 482 16.23 30.54 -27.49
C GLU A 482 15.58 31.75 -26.81
N ASN A 483 16.40 32.63 -26.21
CA ASN A 483 15.94 33.77 -25.41
C ASN A 483 14.95 33.38 -24.30
N GLY A 484 15.15 32.19 -23.73
CA GLY A 484 14.23 31.58 -22.76
C GLY A 484 14.29 32.15 -21.34
N ASP A 485 15.15 33.13 -21.04
CA ASP A 485 15.33 33.69 -19.68
C ASP A 485 14.00 34.08 -19.02
N GLU A 486 13.12 34.75 -19.78
CA GLU A 486 11.79 35.17 -19.30
C GLU A 486 10.83 33.99 -19.07
N GLN A 487 11.18 32.80 -19.57
CA GLN A 487 10.44 31.54 -19.41
C GLN A 487 10.97 30.70 -18.25
N VAL A 488 12.05 31.10 -17.57
CA VAL A 488 12.48 30.40 -16.35
C VAL A 488 11.38 30.51 -15.31
N THR A 489 10.87 29.37 -14.86
CA THR A 489 9.83 29.29 -13.82
C THR A 489 10.42 28.76 -12.52
N LEU A 490 9.60 28.69 -11.46
CA LEU A 490 9.92 28.05 -10.18
C LEU A 490 10.98 28.74 -9.31
N PHE A 491 11.46 29.93 -9.67
CA PHE A 491 12.22 30.79 -8.76
C PHE A 491 11.30 31.57 -7.85
N TYR A 492 11.64 31.58 -6.56
CA TYR A 492 10.96 32.36 -5.54
C TYR A 492 11.98 33.12 -4.70
N LEU A 493 11.60 34.33 -4.28
CA LEU A 493 12.34 35.13 -3.31
C LEU A 493 11.51 35.34 -2.05
N ALA A 494 12.17 35.36 -0.90
CA ALA A 494 11.55 35.74 0.37
C ALA A 494 12.26 36.94 0.99
N GLY A 495 11.49 37.83 1.61
CA GLY A 495 11.99 38.99 2.37
C GLY A 495 12.01 38.73 3.88
N GLU A 496 12.01 39.80 4.66
CA GLU A 496 11.98 39.72 6.14
C GLU A 496 10.68 39.13 6.70
N ASP A 497 9.58 39.21 5.94
CA ASP A 497 8.27 38.65 6.27
C ASP A 497 8.20 37.13 6.12
N ARG A 498 9.24 36.51 5.54
CA ARG A 498 9.33 35.07 5.25
C ARG A 498 8.21 34.55 4.34
N VAL A 499 7.62 35.43 3.54
CA VAL A 499 6.65 35.06 2.50
C VAL A 499 7.41 34.86 1.19
N TRP A 500 7.19 33.72 0.54
CA TRP A 500 7.85 33.38 -0.72
C TRP A 500 7.04 33.88 -1.91
N HIS A 501 7.63 34.78 -2.70
CA HIS A 501 7.03 35.38 -3.88
C HIS A 501 7.67 34.85 -5.16
N PRO A 502 6.89 34.57 -6.22
CA PRO A 502 7.45 34.28 -7.54
C PRO A 502 8.44 35.36 -7.99
N ALA A 503 9.49 34.93 -8.68
CA ALA A 503 10.56 35.79 -9.12
C ALA A 503 10.87 35.61 -10.61
N LYS A 504 11.33 36.69 -11.24
CA LYS A 504 11.85 36.69 -12.61
C LYS A 504 13.35 36.43 -12.58
N VAL A 505 13.85 35.80 -13.63
CA VAL A 505 15.26 35.46 -13.79
C VAL A 505 15.82 36.11 -15.04
N ARG A 506 17.08 36.50 -14.96
CA ARG A 506 17.91 36.90 -16.09
C ARG A 506 19.23 36.17 -15.98
N ILE A 507 19.67 35.50 -17.04
CA ILE A 507 20.89 34.71 -17.04
C ILE A 507 22.08 35.62 -17.39
N GLU A 508 23.14 35.56 -16.58
CA GLU A 508 24.42 36.23 -16.83
C GLU A 508 25.55 35.21 -16.82
N GLY A 509 25.82 34.59 -17.97
CA GLY A 509 26.85 33.56 -18.07
C GLY A 509 26.49 32.35 -17.21
N ASP A 510 27.26 32.12 -16.14
CA ASP A 510 27.07 31.04 -15.17
C ASP A 510 26.23 31.42 -13.94
N LYS A 511 25.66 32.63 -13.92
CA LYS A 511 24.84 33.16 -12.81
C LYS A 511 23.39 33.38 -13.21
N ALA A 512 22.51 33.31 -12.22
CA ALA A 512 21.11 33.70 -12.34
C ALA A 512 20.83 34.95 -11.49
N VAL A 513 20.44 36.05 -12.14
CA VAL A 513 20.00 37.28 -11.46
C VAL A 513 18.50 37.20 -11.25
N VAL A 514 18.08 37.13 -10.00
CA VAL A 514 16.70 36.86 -9.57
C VAL A 514 16.10 38.12 -8.96
N THR A 515 14.91 38.51 -9.39
CA THR A 515 14.20 39.69 -8.90
C THR A 515 12.72 39.42 -8.66
N SER A 516 12.13 40.07 -7.66
CA SER A 516 10.68 40.07 -7.46
C SER A 516 10.20 41.48 -7.13
N SER A 517 9.13 41.92 -7.76
CA SER A 517 8.55 43.26 -7.51
C SER A 517 7.99 43.40 -6.10
N ALA A 518 7.66 42.29 -5.44
CA ALA A 518 7.17 42.25 -4.07
C ALA A 518 8.30 42.23 -3.02
N VAL A 519 9.52 41.83 -3.39
CA VAL A 519 10.64 41.62 -2.45
C VAL A 519 11.74 42.65 -2.70
N LYS A 520 11.77 43.71 -1.90
CA LYS A 520 12.75 44.80 -2.05
C LYS A 520 14.14 44.45 -1.48
N ASN A 521 14.18 43.68 -0.41
CA ASN A 521 15.40 43.24 0.27
C ASN A 521 15.36 41.70 0.38
N PRO A 522 15.82 40.97 -0.66
CA PRO A 522 15.73 39.52 -0.66
C PRO A 522 16.68 38.92 0.38
N LYS A 523 16.14 38.00 1.20
CA LYS A 523 16.86 37.21 2.21
C LYS A 523 16.85 35.72 1.91
N GLY A 524 15.92 35.25 1.09
CA GLY A 524 15.85 33.85 0.69
C GLY A 524 15.63 33.67 -0.81
N VAL A 525 16.08 32.52 -1.31
CA VAL A 525 15.90 32.08 -2.68
C VAL A 525 15.54 30.59 -2.71
N ALA A 526 14.59 30.23 -3.56
CA ALA A 526 14.19 28.85 -3.81
C ALA A 526 14.08 28.61 -5.31
N TYR A 527 14.42 27.39 -5.74
CA TYR A 527 14.23 26.93 -7.11
C TYR A 527 13.82 25.45 -7.13
N GLY A 528 12.70 25.14 -7.79
CA GLY A 528 12.32 23.76 -8.10
C GLY A 528 12.07 22.86 -6.87
N THR A 529 11.65 23.43 -5.74
CA THR A 529 11.45 22.68 -4.47
C THR A 529 10.01 22.25 -4.22
N GLY A 530 9.16 22.21 -5.24
CA GLY A 530 7.81 21.67 -5.10
C GLY A 530 7.81 20.19 -4.70
N GLY A 531 6.68 19.71 -4.17
CA GLY A 531 6.52 18.28 -3.85
C GLY A 531 6.51 17.40 -5.10
N ILE A 532 5.49 17.57 -5.94
CA ILE A 532 5.22 16.75 -7.14
C ILE A 532 4.61 17.61 -8.26
N GLY A 533 4.73 17.18 -9.52
CA GLY A 533 4.02 17.78 -10.65
C GLY A 533 4.58 19.09 -11.22
N PHE A 534 5.77 19.52 -10.81
CA PHE A 534 6.49 20.67 -11.38
C PHE A 534 7.62 20.21 -12.32
N GLN A 535 8.07 21.10 -13.20
CA GLN A 535 9.16 20.85 -14.16
C GLN A 535 10.18 21.99 -14.17
N PRO A 536 11.39 21.79 -13.62
CA PRO A 536 12.48 22.75 -13.73
C PRO A 536 13.01 22.85 -15.17
N ASN A 537 13.39 24.06 -15.58
CA ASN A 537 13.82 24.36 -16.94
C ASN A 537 15.17 25.11 -17.06
N LEU A 538 15.92 25.24 -15.96
CA LEU A 538 17.29 25.78 -15.95
C LEU A 538 18.33 24.65 -16.03
N TYR A 539 19.27 24.76 -16.96
CA TYR A 539 20.29 23.76 -17.28
C TYR A 539 21.67 24.42 -17.43
N ASN A 540 22.74 23.62 -17.44
CA ASN A 540 24.01 24.03 -18.05
C ASN A 540 24.02 23.75 -19.56
N LYS A 541 25.06 24.24 -20.26
CA LYS A 541 25.24 23.99 -21.70
C LYS A 541 25.43 22.51 -22.09
N ALA A 542 25.70 21.63 -21.14
CA ALA A 542 25.71 20.18 -21.35
C ALA A 542 24.31 19.54 -21.25
N LEU A 543 23.26 20.36 -21.11
CA LEU A 543 21.86 19.92 -21.01
C LEU A 543 21.60 19.00 -19.81
N LEU A 544 22.30 19.28 -18.70
CA LEU A 544 22.03 18.67 -17.40
C LEU A 544 21.27 19.66 -16.50
N PRO A 545 20.15 19.24 -15.88
CA PRO A 545 19.24 20.14 -15.19
C PRO A 545 19.83 20.61 -13.86
N THR A 546 19.47 21.84 -13.49
CA THR A 546 19.80 22.43 -12.19
C THR A 546 19.07 21.68 -11.08
N THR A 547 19.78 21.29 -10.03
CA THR A 547 19.19 20.60 -8.89
C THR A 547 18.37 21.56 -8.01
N PRO A 548 17.25 21.14 -7.42
CA PRO A 548 16.47 21.98 -6.50
C PRO A 548 17.24 22.49 -5.29
N PHE A 549 16.90 23.69 -4.81
CA PHE A 549 17.46 24.27 -3.59
C PHE A 549 16.51 25.30 -2.94
N ILE A 550 16.65 25.49 -1.62
CA ILE A 550 15.95 26.52 -0.86
C ILE A 550 16.81 27.01 0.31
N TYR A 551 17.10 28.30 0.35
CA TYR A 551 17.98 28.93 1.33
C TYR A 551 17.39 30.25 1.83
N TYR A 552 17.62 30.58 3.09
CA TYR A 552 17.22 31.85 3.72
C TYR A 552 18.30 32.31 4.70
N ASP A 553 18.71 33.58 4.62
CA ASP A 553 19.85 34.12 5.38
C ASP A 553 21.13 33.27 5.25
N GLN A 554 21.41 32.81 4.00
CA GLN A 554 22.51 31.90 3.64
C GLN A 554 22.46 30.50 4.27
N GLU A 555 21.40 30.18 5.02
CA GLU A 555 21.21 28.88 5.66
C GLU A 555 20.20 28.01 4.90
N LEU A 556 20.41 26.69 4.94
CA LEU A 556 19.54 25.72 4.30
C LEU A 556 18.18 25.65 5.01
N VAL A 557 17.12 25.72 4.23
CA VAL A 557 15.74 25.64 4.75
C VAL A 557 15.26 24.19 4.73
N THR A 558 14.90 23.65 5.90
CA THR A 558 14.29 22.33 6.05
C THR A 558 13.05 22.43 6.95
N SER A 559 12.25 21.38 7.01
CA SER A 559 11.12 21.22 7.92
C SER A 559 11.55 21.22 9.39
N GLU A 560 12.82 20.98 9.68
CA GLU A 560 13.38 21.05 11.03
C GLU A 560 13.87 22.47 11.39
N THR A 561 14.42 23.21 10.42
CA THR A 561 15.01 24.55 10.66
C THR A 561 14.06 25.70 10.38
N TRP A 562 13.05 25.49 9.55
CA TRP A 562 12.12 26.54 9.13
C TRP A 562 10.99 26.74 10.16
N PRO A 563 10.73 27.98 10.60
CA PRO A 563 9.81 28.23 11.71
C PRO A 563 8.32 28.14 11.33
N ASP A 564 7.99 28.24 10.04
CA ASP A 564 6.60 28.21 9.56
C ASP A 564 6.28 26.86 8.90
N ALA A 565 5.38 26.06 9.47
CA ALA A 565 4.90 24.83 8.85
C ALA A 565 3.37 24.90 8.64
N PRO A 566 2.87 25.02 7.40
CA PRO A 566 3.59 25.01 6.12
C PRO A 566 4.28 26.34 5.78
N ILE A 567 5.18 26.30 4.81
CA ILE A 567 5.88 27.48 4.27
C ILE A 567 4.87 28.48 3.66
N LYS A 568 5.05 29.78 3.93
CA LYS A 568 4.13 30.83 3.47
C LYS A 568 4.42 31.22 2.02
N ILE A 569 3.46 31.03 1.12
CA ILE A 569 3.58 31.37 -0.30
C ILE A 569 2.63 32.51 -0.64
N ALA A 570 3.14 33.53 -1.33
CA ALA A 570 2.33 34.66 -1.76
C ALA A 570 1.19 34.23 -2.72
N GLY A 571 -0.03 34.66 -2.43
CA GLY A 571 -1.22 34.35 -3.25
C GLY A 571 -1.77 32.94 -3.06
N VAL A 572 -1.16 32.12 -2.19
CA VAL A 572 -1.70 30.82 -1.79
C VAL A 572 -2.39 30.99 -0.44
N GLU A 573 -3.70 31.15 -0.45
CA GLU A 573 -4.51 30.95 0.75
C GLU A 573 -4.71 29.46 0.95
N ILE A 574 -4.11 28.95 2.01
CA ILE A 574 -4.31 27.58 2.41
C ILE A 574 -5.73 27.49 2.97
N ASP A 575 -6.60 26.78 2.27
CA ASP A 575 -7.92 26.45 2.81
C ASP A 575 -7.68 25.69 4.13
N PRO A 576 -8.02 26.27 5.30
CA PRO A 576 -7.82 25.63 6.60
C PRO A 576 -8.56 24.30 6.69
N ASP A 577 -9.56 24.08 5.82
CA ASP A 577 -10.31 22.84 5.72
C ASP A 577 -9.62 21.77 4.86
N SER A 578 -8.48 22.09 4.24
CA SER A 578 -7.76 21.19 3.32
C SER A 578 -6.43 20.67 3.88
N VAL A 579 -5.96 21.23 4.99
CA VAL A 579 -4.68 20.91 5.62
C VAL A 579 -4.80 20.61 7.11
N GLY A 580 -3.71 20.07 7.68
CA GLY A 580 -3.59 19.86 9.12
C GLY A 580 -4.53 18.81 9.71
N LEU A 581 -4.59 18.79 11.03
CA LEU A 581 -5.44 17.86 11.77
C LEU A 581 -6.93 18.14 11.52
N SER A 582 -7.38 19.40 11.47
CA SER A 582 -8.81 19.74 11.27
C SER A 582 -9.40 19.11 10.00
N TYR A 583 -8.72 19.19 8.85
CA TYR A 583 -9.15 18.51 7.62
C TYR A 583 -9.30 16.98 7.82
N ARG A 584 -8.37 16.37 8.53
CA ARG A 584 -8.43 14.94 8.87
C ARG A 584 -9.63 14.69 9.79
N TYR A 585 -9.80 15.46 10.86
CA TYR A 585 -10.92 15.36 11.80
C TYR A 585 -12.30 15.61 11.15
N ARG A 586 -12.41 16.33 10.03
CA ARG A 586 -13.68 16.44 9.27
C ARG A 586 -14.11 15.15 8.57
N LYS A 587 -13.17 14.22 8.32
CA LYS A 587 -13.41 12.89 7.74
C LYS A 587 -13.84 11.87 8.81
N PHE A 588 -13.79 12.26 10.08
CA PHE A 588 -14.15 11.42 11.20
C PHE A 588 -15.68 11.42 11.39
N PRO A 589 -16.33 10.23 11.45
CA PRO A 589 -17.77 10.13 11.55
C PRO A 589 -18.26 10.37 12.98
N ILE A 590 -18.22 11.64 13.43
CA ILE A 590 -18.69 12.03 14.76
C ILE A 590 -20.18 11.72 14.97
N LEU A 591 -20.96 11.53 13.91
CA LEU A 591 -22.34 11.03 13.96
C LEU A 591 -22.50 9.82 13.03
N SER A 592 -23.15 8.77 13.55
CA SER A 592 -23.51 7.59 12.77
C SER A 592 -24.43 7.93 11.58
N THR A 593 -24.51 7.05 10.60
CA THR A 593 -24.98 7.38 9.26
C THR A 593 -26.47 7.69 9.14
N GLN A 594 -27.29 7.23 10.08
CA GLN A 594 -28.71 7.52 10.14
C GLN A 594 -29.01 8.96 10.60
N PHE A 595 -28.03 9.65 11.19
CA PHE A 595 -28.15 11.04 11.66
C PHE A 595 -27.58 11.98 10.60
N ARG A 596 -28.36 12.19 9.53
CA ARG A 596 -28.07 13.11 8.42
C ARG A 596 -29.25 14.06 8.22
N ASP A 597 -29.05 15.08 7.39
CA ASP A 597 -30.12 16.04 7.10
C ASP A 597 -31.38 15.31 6.68
N ASN A 598 -32.51 15.85 7.13
CA ASN A 598 -33.81 15.22 6.98
C ASN A 598 -33.92 13.87 7.73
N ALA A 599 -33.18 13.61 8.80
CA ALA A 599 -33.41 12.40 9.60
C ALA A 599 -34.83 12.35 10.21
N VAL A 600 -35.39 11.14 10.30
CA VAL A 600 -36.56 10.83 11.12
C VAL A 600 -36.07 10.08 12.35
N LEU A 601 -36.48 10.51 13.54
CA LEU A 601 -36.19 9.83 14.82
C LEU A 601 -37.44 9.08 15.31
N GLN A 602 -37.26 7.90 15.92
CA GLN A 602 -38.38 7.06 16.34
C GLN A 602 -39.21 7.71 17.44
N ALA A 603 -40.52 7.82 17.22
CA ALA A 603 -41.48 8.31 18.19
C ALA A 603 -41.75 7.29 19.31
N ASN A 604 -42.12 7.79 20.49
CA ASN A 604 -42.56 7.06 21.66
C ASN A 604 -41.58 6.01 22.21
N LYS A 605 -40.32 6.03 21.78
CA LYS A 605 -39.23 5.17 22.29
C LYS A 605 -37.99 6.03 22.61
N PRO A 606 -37.15 5.64 23.58
CA PRO A 606 -35.90 6.33 23.83
C PRO A 606 -34.94 6.18 22.64
N VAL A 607 -34.42 7.29 22.08
CA VAL A 607 -33.57 7.26 20.88
C VAL A 607 -32.11 7.45 21.27
N THR A 608 -31.24 6.51 20.91
CA THR A 608 -29.79 6.65 21.16
C THR A 608 -29.10 7.28 19.95
N ILE A 609 -28.64 8.52 20.12
CA ILE A 609 -27.73 9.18 19.17
C ILE A 609 -26.30 8.74 19.50
N TRP A 610 -25.50 8.44 18.48
CA TRP A 610 -24.13 7.98 18.68
C TRP A 610 -23.25 8.26 17.45
N GLY A 611 -21.94 8.16 17.65
CA GLY A 611 -20.94 8.23 16.59
C GLY A 611 -19.55 7.85 17.11
N ALA A 612 -18.53 7.98 16.26
CA ALA A 612 -17.16 7.67 16.67
C ALA A 612 -16.68 8.70 17.69
N ALA A 613 -15.93 8.27 18.70
CA ALA A 613 -15.33 9.15 19.72
C ALA A 613 -13.86 9.49 19.38
N VAL A 614 -13.17 8.59 18.68
CA VAL A 614 -11.80 8.79 18.20
C VAL A 614 -11.68 8.45 16.71
N PRO A 615 -10.84 9.17 15.94
CA PRO A 615 -10.63 8.85 14.55
C PRO A 615 -9.81 7.56 14.36
N GLN A 616 -10.33 6.60 13.59
CA GLN A 616 -9.71 5.28 13.38
C GLN A 616 -8.43 5.30 12.51
N TYR A 617 -8.23 6.34 11.69
CA TYR A 617 -7.14 6.40 10.69
C TYR A 617 -6.35 7.71 10.73
N ILE A 618 -6.43 8.43 11.85
CA ILE A 618 -5.80 9.75 12.00
C ILE A 618 -4.98 9.68 13.28
N PRO A 619 -3.71 10.14 13.26
CA PRO A 619 -2.90 10.23 14.46
C PRO A 619 -3.69 10.90 15.59
N HIS A 620 -3.63 10.33 16.79
CA HIS A 620 -4.29 10.89 17.94
C HIS A 620 -3.62 12.23 18.28
N ALA A 621 -4.35 13.34 18.15
CA ALA A 621 -3.90 14.60 18.74
C ALA A 621 -3.83 14.44 20.26
N GLU A 622 -2.83 15.04 20.89
CA GLU A 622 -2.75 15.20 22.34
C GLU A 622 -3.79 16.24 22.81
N GLY A 623 -4.08 16.28 24.12
CA GLY A 623 -5.03 17.24 24.70
C GLY A 623 -6.37 16.65 25.17
N GLU A 624 -7.12 17.44 25.95
CA GLU A 624 -8.44 17.10 26.48
C GLU A 624 -9.48 17.10 25.36
N LYS A 625 -10.16 15.97 25.17
CA LYS A 625 -11.15 15.78 24.10
C LYS A 625 -12.54 15.72 24.68
N VAL A 626 -13.44 16.57 24.19
CA VAL A 626 -14.84 16.61 24.65
C VAL A 626 -15.78 16.63 23.45
N ILE A 627 -16.79 15.78 23.49
CA ILE A 627 -17.88 15.80 22.51
C ILE A 627 -19.07 16.54 23.10
N HIS A 628 -19.45 17.64 22.45
CA HIS A 628 -20.62 18.43 22.76
C HIS A 628 -21.77 18.01 21.86
N PHE A 629 -22.89 17.63 22.47
CA PHE A 629 -24.10 17.24 21.79
C PHE A 629 -25.23 18.19 22.14
N SER A 630 -26.02 18.62 21.15
CA SER A 630 -27.29 19.30 21.39
C SER A 630 -28.41 18.81 20.48
N PHE A 631 -29.60 18.64 21.05
CA PHE A 631 -30.83 18.38 20.31
C PHE A 631 -32.06 18.71 21.16
N ASN A 632 -32.98 19.53 20.63
CA ASN A 632 -34.26 19.80 21.28
C ASN A 632 -34.16 20.25 22.75
N GLY A 633 -33.23 21.18 23.05
CA GLY A 633 -32.98 21.70 24.40
C GLY A 633 -32.20 20.76 25.33
N ILE A 634 -31.82 19.56 24.86
CA ILE A 634 -30.89 18.68 25.58
C ILE A 634 -29.48 19.03 25.16
N GLU A 635 -28.63 19.34 26.13
CA GLU A 635 -27.20 19.56 25.94
C GLU A 635 -26.39 18.57 26.79
N LYS A 636 -25.33 18.01 26.21
CA LYS A 636 -24.41 17.07 26.87
C LYS A 636 -22.98 17.35 26.46
N SER A 637 -22.07 17.28 27.43
CA SER A 637 -20.62 17.25 27.22
C SER A 637 -20.10 15.89 27.64
N ILE A 638 -19.37 15.22 26.76
CA ILE A 638 -18.94 13.83 26.93
C ILE A 638 -17.41 13.80 26.81
N PRO A 639 -16.67 13.62 27.92
CA PRO A 639 -15.23 13.43 27.87
C PRO A 639 -14.87 12.18 27.08
N VAL A 640 -13.95 12.30 26.12
CA VAL A 640 -13.42 11.16 25.36
C VAL A 640 -12.24 10.58 26.14
N VAL A 641 -12.46 9.42 26.74
CA VAL A 641 -11.44 8.70 27.54
C VAL A 641 -10.66 7.70 26.68
N GLU A 642 -9.49 7.27 27.18
CA GLU A 642 -8.66 6.27 26.51
C GLU A 642 -9.45 4.97 26.24
N GLY A 643 -9.26 4.40 25.04
CA GLY A 643 -10.00 3.21 24.60
C GLY A 643 -11.46 3.45 24.17
N MET A 644 -12.01 4.66 24.35
CA MET A 644 -13.37 4.96 23.93
C MET A 644 -13.49 4.98 22.40
N ARG A 645 -14.15 3.98 21.82
CA ARG A 645 -14.39 3.92 20.37
C ARG A 645 -15.54 4.80 19.92
N ASN A 646 -16.66 4.79 20.65
CA ASN A 646 -17.93 5.41 20.27
C ASN A 646 -18.53 6.20 21.44
N TRP A 647 -19.14 7.36 21.17
CA TRP A 647 -19.91 8.13 22.15
C TRP A 647 -21.41 7.93 21.92
N LYS A 648 -22.23 8.16 22.95
CA LYS A 648 -23.70 8.05 22.85
C LYS A 648 -24.45 8.99 23.78
N VAL A 649 -25.63 9.43 23.35
CA VAL A 649 -26.64 10.13 24.15
C VAL A 649 -28.00 9.49 23.92
N THR A 650 -28.67 9.05 24.99
CA THR A 650 -30.04 8.53 24.89
C THR A 650 -31.04 9.65 25.16
N LEU A 651 -31.82 10.01 24.14
CA LEU A 651 -32.94 10.91 24.22
C LEU A 651 -34.14 10.21 24.87
N PRO A 652 -34.95 10.91 25.70
CA PRO A 652 -36.18 10.33 26.23
C PRO A 652 -37.19 10.05 25.10
N PRO A 653 -38.23 9.24 25.34
CA PRO A 653 -39.34 9.07 24.41
C PRO A 653 -39.96 10.42 24.01
N MET A 654 -40.09 10.65 22.71
CA MET A 654 -40.69 11.87 22.15
C MET A 654 -41.96 11.54 21.38
N LYS A 655 -43.00 12.37 21.51
CA LYS A 655 -44.22 12.23 20.69
C LYS A 655 -43.92 12.50 19.20
N PRO A 656 -44.70 11.92 18.27
CA PRO A 656 -44.60 12.28 16.87
C PRO A 656 -44.73 13.80 16.68
N SER A 657 -43.88 14.37 15.84
CA SER A 657 -43.88 15.81 15.53
C SER A 657 -43.31 16.06 14.14
N MET A 658 -44.04 16.86 13.36
CA MET A 658 -43.59 17.38 12.06
C MET A 658 -42.71 18.64 12.20
N GLU A 659 -42.60 19.19 13.40
CA GLU A 659 -41.77 20.36 13.67
C GLU A 659 -40.29 20.04 13.41
N PRO A 660 -39.63 20.74 12.48
CA PRO A 660 -38.23 20.48 12.16
C PRO A 660 -37.32 20.90 13.32
N LYS A 661 -36.38 20.04 13.68
CA LYS A 661 -35.39 20.26 14.75
C LYS A 661 -33.97 20.18 14.20
N THR A 662 -33.05 20.79 14.92
CA THR A 662 -31.62 20.74 14.60
C THR A 662 -30.88 19.87 15.62
N LEU A 663 -30.04 18.96 15.14
CA LEU A 663 -29.16 18.12 15.93
C LEU A 663 -27.71 18.54 15.68
N LYS A 664 -26.92 18.77 16.74
CA LYS A 664 -25.51 19.14 16.62
C LYS A 664 -24.62 18.20 17.42
N ALA A 665 -23.47 17.88 16.86
CA ALA A 665 -22.36 17.23 17.54
C ALA A 665 -21.05 17.93 17.18
N ALA A 666 -20.28 18.34 18.18
CA ALA A 666 -18.99 18.98 18.00
C ALA A 666 -17.93 18.30 18.86
N LEU A 667 -16.74 18.05 18.31
CA LEU A 667 -15.57 17.61 19.04
C LEU A 667 -14.67 18.82 19.28
N THR A 668 -14.29 19.03 20.54
CA THR A 668 -13.26 19.98 20.93
C THR A 668 -11.98 19.28 21.37
N ILE A 669 -10.84 19.92 21.15
CA ILE A 669 -9.54 19.55 21.73
C ILE A 669 -9.01 20.78 22.47
N ASP A 670 -8.76 20.65 23.76
CA ASP A 670 -8.35 21.76 24.65
C ASP A 670 -9.29 22.99 24.54
N GLY A 671 -10.58 22.72 24.31
CA GLY A 671 -11.63 23.74 24.17
C GLY A 671 -11.84 24.30 22.76
N GLU A 672 -10.97 24.00 21.79
CA GLU A 672 -11.14 24.44 20.40
C GLU A 672 -11.96 23.44 19.58
N VAL A 673 -12.96 23.91 18.82
CA VAL A 673 -13.78 23.05 17.96
C VAL A 673 -12.96 22.56 16.76
N VAL A 674 -12.59 21.28 16.76
CA VAL A 674 -11.82 20.66 15.66
C VAL A 674 -12.71 19.97 14.62
N HIS A 675 -13.94 19.58 15.00
CA HIS A 675 -14.94 19.04 14.09
C HIS A 675 -16.36 19.35 14.57
N GLU A 676 -17.23 19.84 13.69
CA GLU A 676 -18.66 19.98 13.95
C GLU A 676 -19.51 19.31 12.86
N ARG A 677 -20.66 18.77 13.28
CA ARG A 677 -21.77 18.38 12.41
C ARG A 677 -23.06 19.01 12.91
N VAL A 678 -23.70 19.77 12.04
CA VAL A 678 -25.05 20.31 12.21
C VAL A 678 -25.96 19.56 11.25
N ILE A 679 -27.00 18.95 11.79
CA ILE A 679 -27.97 18.14 11.06
C ILE A 679 -29.32 18.84 11.13
N GLU A 680 -29.85 19.20 9.96
CA GLU A 680 -31.05 20.03 9.84
C GLU A 680 -32.30 19.21 9.50
N ASN A 681 -33.46 19.83 9.74
CA ASN A 681 -34.77 19.29 9.40
C ASN A 681 -35.07 17.91 10.01
N VAL A 682 -34.60 17.65 11.23
CA VAL A 682 -34.86 16.38 11.95
C VAL A 682 -36.29 16.38 12.47
N VAL A 683 -37.07 15.33 12.18
CA VAL A 683 -38.47 15.17 12.67
C VAL A 683 -38.62 13.91 13.50
N VAL A 684 -39.73 13.77 14.25
CA VAL A 684 -39.99 12.61 15.11
C VAL A 684 -41.20 11.84 14.59
N GLY A 685 -41.04 10.55 14.28
CA GLY A 685 -42.07 9.73 13.64
C GLY A 685 -41.78 8.24 13.68
N ASP A 686 -42.43 7.47 12.80
CA ASP A 686 -42.30 6.02 12.76
C ASP A 686 -41.15 5.61 11.81
N ILE A 687 -40.10 4.98 12.35
CA ILE A 687 -38.97 4.47 11.58
C ILE A 687 -39.16 2.98 11.31
N TRP A 688 -38.99 2.58 10.06
CA TRP A 688 -38.98 1.18 9.65
C TRP A 688 -37.67 0.80 8.98
N TYR A 689 -37.24 -0.43 9.23
CA TYR A 689 -36.14 -1.03 8.50
C TYR A 689 -36.70 -2.04 7.50
N VAL A 690 -36.44 -1.84 6.22
CA VAL A 690 -36.94 -2.67 5.12
C VAL A 690 -35.76 -3.27 4.39
N TYR A 691 -35.71 -4.61 4.35
CA TYR A 691 -34.71 -5.34 3.58
C TYR A 691 -35.34 -6.06 2.39
N GLY A 692 -34.70 -5.92 1.23
CA GLY A 692 -35.05 -6.55 -0.05
C GLY A 692 -35.97 -5.70 -0.92
N LEU A 693 -36.57 -6.33 -1.94
CA LEU A 693 -37.49 -5.75 -2.93
C LEU A 693 -36.94 -4.69 -3.90
N GLY A 694 -35.68 -4.25 -3.82
CA GLY A 694 -35.12 -3.30 -4.78
C GLY A 694 -35.97 -2.04 -5.05
N ASP A 695 -35.76 -1.40 -6.20
CA ASP A 695 -36.62 -0.34 -6.74
C ASP A 695 -37.94 -0.89 -7.36
N GLN A 696 -38.41 -2.07 -6.92
CA GLN A 696 -39.61 -2.68 -7.49
C GLN A 696 -40.81 -1.74 -7.32
N LYS A 697 -41.39 -1.38 -8.47
CA LYS A 697 -42.58 -0.53 -8.54
C LYS A 697 -43.78 -1.40 -8.24
N ILE A 698 -44.57 -1.00 -7.26
CA ILE A 698 -45.90 -1.55 -7.03
C ILE A 698 -46.94 -0.51 -7.46
N ALA A 699 -48.20 -0.92 -7.60
CA ALA A 699 -49.28 -0.02 -8.00
C ALA A 699 -49.22 1.28 -7.17
N LYS A 700 -49.21 2.43 -7.86
CA LYS A 700 -49.05 3.73 -7.22
C LYS A 700 -50.19 3.97 -6.24
N MET A 701 -49.86 4.21 -4.97
CA MET A 701 -50.85 4.64 -3.99
C MET A 701 -51.22 6.10 -4.26
N GLU A 702 -52.49 6.38 -4.54
CA GLU A 702 -52.99 7.72 -4.88
C GLU A 702 -53.28 8.62 -3.66
N ALA A 703 -53.03 8.15 -2.44
CA ALA A 703 -53.38 8.93 -1.24
C ALA A 703 -52.61 10.26 -1.18
N PRO A 704 -53.31 11.39 -0.90
CA PRO A 704 -52.66 12.66 -0.65
C PRO A 704 -51.88 12.57 0.67
N VAL A 705 -50.59 12.86 0.62
CA VAL A 705 -49.71 12.87 1.79
C VAL A 705 -49.34 14.31 2.10
N ASN A 706 -49.80 14.80 3.25
CA ASN A 706 -49.45 16.12 3.79
C ASN A 706 -48.59 15.93 5.03
N GLY A 707 -47.33 15.53 4.85
CA GLY A 707 -46.38 15.34 5.93
C GLY A 707 -45.05 14.73 5.46
N PRO A 708 -43.98 14.83 6.27
CA PRO A 708 -42.65 14.38 5.87
C PRO A 708 -42.56 12.85 5.78
N ILE A 709 -42.29 12.36 4.57
CA ILE A 709 -42.01 10.95 4.28
C ILE A 709 -40.60 10.84 3.73
N ARG A 710 -39.75 10.05 4.38
CA ARG A 710 -38.32 10.04 4.05
C ARG A 710 -37.82 8.63 3.89
N ILE A 711 -37.09 8.40 2.81
CA ILE A 711 -36.46 7.13 2.50
C ILE A 711 -34.95 7.35 2.52
N MET A 712 -34.24 6.46 3.20
CA MET A 712 -32.79 6.33 3.12
C MET A 712 -32.44 5.08 2.33
N PRO A 713 -32.23 5.19 1.01
CA PRO A 713 -31.80 4.06 0.19
C PRO A 713 -30.32 3.78 0.36
N ARG A 714 -29.89 2.56 0.00
CA ARG A 714 -28.47 2.21 -0.12
C ARG A 714 -27.80 3.03 -1.24
N LYS A 715 -26.66 3.67 -0.94
CA LYS A 715 -25.83 4.41 -1.92
C LYS A 715 -24.37 3.98 -1.94
N ALA A 716 -23.94 3.11 -1.02
CA ALA A 716 -22.58 2.60 -0.95
C ALA A 716 -22.19 1.78 -2.19
N LYS A 717 -20.93 1.91 -2.62
CA LYS A 717 -20.34 1.09 -3.68
C LYS A 717 -19.88 -0.30 -3.22
N GLY A 718 -19.60 -0.47 -1.93
CA GLY A 718 -19.14 -1.73 -1.35
C GLY A 718 -20.23 -2.35 -0.46
N VAL A 719 -20.49 -3.64 -0.67
CA VAL A 719 -21.57 -4.39 0.02
C VAL A 719 -21.09 -5.65 0.73
N LYS A 720 -19.81 -5.98 0.56
CA LYS A 720 -19.17 -7.16 1.12
C LYS A 720 -17.90 -6.72 1.84
N SER A 721 -17.75 -7.11 3.10
CA SER A 721 -16.59 -6.77 3.93
C SER A 721 -16.36 -7.83 5.01
N ASP A 722 -15.12 -8.30 5.12
CA ASP A 722 -14.69 -9.22 6.20
C ASP A 722 -14.73 -8.55 7.59
N TRP A 723 -14.88 -7.23 7.64
CA TRP A 723 -14.89 -6.42 8.87
C TRP A 723 -16.17 -5.59 8.95
N VAL A 724 -16.67 -5.39 10.18
CA VAL A 724 -17.81 -4.52 10.47
C VAL A 724 -17.53 -3.09 10.01
N ARG A 725 -18.42 -2.55 9.17
CA ARG A 725 -18.39 -1.18 8.67
C ARG A 725 -19.40 -0.33 9.45
N GLU A 726 -19.09 0.00 10.70
CA GLU A 726 -20.00 0.77 11.58
C GLU A 726 -20.40 2.14 10.98
N TYR A 727 -19.60 2.68 10.06
CA TYR A 727 -19.82 3.98 9.43
C TYR A 727 -19.91 3.94 7.89
N SER A 728 -19.53 2.82 7.25
CA SER A 728 -19.04 2.85 5.86
C SER A 728 -20.05 2.48 4.77
N VAL A 729 -21.29 2.14 5.12
CA VAL A 729 -22.38 2.11 4.09
C VAL A 729 -22.64 3.51 3.55
N ALA A 730 -22.25 4.55 4.29
CA ALA A 730 -22.66 5.90 3.94
C ALA A 730 -21.78 7.04 4.48
N THR A 731 -20.53 6.78 4.87
CA THR A 731 -19.53 7.86 5.03
C THR A 731 -18.35 7.67 4.11
N SER A 732 -18.03 8.74 3.39
CA SER A 732 -16.73 8.88 2.78
C SER A 732 -15.73 9.43 3.77
N THR A 733 -14.50 8.93 3.70
CA THR A 733 -13.32 9.58 4.29
C THR A 733 -12.89 10.82 3.49
N THR A 734 -13.75 11.36 2.63
CA THR A 734 -13.51 12.59 1.87
C THR A 734 -14.72 13.52 2.00
N PRO A 735 -14.54 14.83 2.22
CA PRO A 735 -15.64 15.77 2.46
C PRO A 735 -16.68 15.89 1.32
N LYS A 736 -16.34 15.47 0.09
CA LYS A 736 -17.12 15.76 -1.14
C LYS A 736 -17.75 14.52 -1.81
N ASN A 737 -17.99 13.41 -1.12
CA ASN A 737 -18.35 12.17 -1.81
C ASN A 737 -19.86 11.98 -2.07
N ARG A 738 -20.13 11.52 -3.29
CA ARG A 738 -21.44 11.23 -3.90
C ARG A 738 -22.05 9.87 -3.56
N PHE A 739 -21.43 9.06 -2.69
CA PHE A 739 -21.82 7.66 -2.41
C PHE A 739 -22.34 7.41 -0.99
N ALA A 740 -22.66 8.46 -0.24
CA ALA A 740 -23.29 8.35 1.08
C ALA A 740 -24.80 8.12 0.96
N SER A 741 -25.39 7.23 1.78
CA SER A 741 -26.84 7.18 1.98
C SER A 741 -27.31 8.40 2.78
N TYR A 742 -28.41 9.00 2.33
CA TYR A 742 -29.02 10.18 2.95
C TYR A 742 -30.54 10.03 2.93
N TRP A 743 -31.22 10.77 3.80
CA TRP A 743 -32.67 10.83 3.82
C TRP A 743 -33.17 11.76 2.71
N SER A 744 -34.08 11.26 1.88
CA SER A 744 -34.74 12.05 0.85
C SER A 744 -36.23 11.73 0.77
N GLU A 745 -37.01 12.69 0.30
CA GLU A 745 -38.39 12.45 -0.10
C GLU A 745 -38.43 11.40 -1.22
N PRO A 746 -39.44 10.50 -1.25
CA PRO A 746 -39.54 9.45 -2.25
C PRO A 746 -39.76 10.01 -3.65
N THR A 747 -38.92 9.62 -4.60
CA THR A 747 -38.96 10.11 -6.00
C THR A 747 -39.83 9.27 -6.95
N GLY A 748 -40.43 8.16 -6.49
CA GLY A 748 -41.22 7.23 -7.33
C GLY A 748 -42.10 6.22 -6.55
N PRO A 749 -42.88 5.36 -7.24
CA PRO A 749 -43.85 4.44 -6.64
C PRO A 749 -43.25 3.10 -6.18
N GLY A 750 -42.05 3.11 -5.57
CA GLY A 750 -41.43 1.90 -5.03
C GLY A 750 -42.12 1.39 -3.76
N PHE A 751 -41.91 0.12 -3.40
CA PHE A 751 -42.50 -0.49 -2.19
C PHE A 751 -42.24 0.35 -0.92
N ALA A 752 -40.98 0.73 -0.66
CA ALA A 752 -40.62 1.54 0.52
C ALA A 752 -41.38 2.87 0.55
N ALA A 753 -41.53 3.53 -0.60
CA ALA A 753 -42.28 4.77 -0.71
C ALA A 753 -43.78 4.56 -0.42
N ASN A 754 -44.40 3.55 -1.03
CA ASN A 754 -45.82 3.28 -0.84
C ASN A 754 -46.15 2.78 0.57
N LEU A 755 -45.28 1.96 1.16
CA LEU A 755 -45.39 1.57 2.57
C LEU A 755 -45.35 2.80 3.47
N ALA A 756 -44.39 3.70 3.25
CA ALA A 756 -44.28 4.92 4.05
C ALA A 756 -45.52 5.81 3.92
N LYS A 757 -46.07 5.94 2.70
CA LYS A 757 -47.32 6.66 2.45
C LYS A 757 -48.50 6.02 3.15
N ALA A 758 -48.62 4.69 3.11
CA ALA A 758 -49.71 3.96 3.76
C ALA A 758 -49.66 4.12 5.28
N ILE A 759 -48.47 4.03 5.87
CA ILE A 759 -48.26 4.27 7.30
C ILE A 759 -48.67 5.70 7.63
N HIS A 760 -48.19 6.69 6.88
CA HIS A 760 -48.54 8.09 7.10
C HIS A 760 -50.04 8.35 6.98
N ALA A 761 -50.69 7.81 5.94
CA ALA A 761 -52.13 7.95 5.74
C ALA A 761 -52.94 7.32 6.88
N LYS A 762 -52.43 6.23 7.49
CA LYS A 762 -53.06 5.55 8.62
C LYS A 762 -52.85 6.28 9.95
N THR A 763 -51.66 6.84 10.19
CA THR A 763 -51.27 7.35 11.52
C THR A 763 -51.23 8.87 11.62
N GLY A 764 -51.04 9.57 10.50
CA GLY A 764 -50.73 11.00 10.45
C GLY A 764 -49.30 11.37 10.89
N ASN A 765 -48.46 10.40 11.27
CA ASN A 765 -47.11 10.66 11.78
C ASN A 765 -46.10 10.84 10.64
N PRO A 766 -44.99 11.58 10.84
CA PRO A 766 -43.81 11.45 9.98
C PRO A 766 -43.37 9.99 9.83
N VAL A 767 -42.86 9.60 8.66
CA VAL A 767 -42.41 8.22 8.42
C VAL A 767 -41.02 8.21 7.80
N GLY A 768 -40.12 7.40 8.38
CA GLY A 768 -38.78 7.15 7.86
C GLY A 768 -38.62 5.68 7.49
N ILE A 769 -38.18 5.36 6.26
CA ILE A 769 -37.78 4.01 5.88
C ILE A 769 -36.26 3.97 5.63
N ILE A 770 -35.55 3.11 6.38
CA ILE A 770 -34.20 2.68 6.03
C ILE A 770 -34.35 1.49 5.10
N HIS A 771 -33.96 1.64 3.83
CA HIS A 771 -34.15 0.62 2.80
C HIS A 771 -32.80 0.09 2.32
N MET A 772 -32.58 -1.21 2.53
CA MET A 772 -31.37 -1.93 2.14
C MET A 772 -31.73 -3.12 1.25
N ASP A 773 -30.92 -3.35 0.23
CA ASP A 773 -31.14 -4.41 -0.75
C ASP A 773 -29.81 -4.90 -1.34
N GLU A 774 -29.79 -6.16 -1.74
CA GLU A 774 -28.75 -6.75 -2.57
C GLU A 774 -29.28 -8.05 -3.20
N ASP A 775 -28.95 -8.28 -4.46
CA ASP A 775 -29.51 -9.39 -5.23
C ASP A 775 -28.80 -10.72 -4.90
N ASN A 776 -29.56 -11.82 -4.92
CA ASN A 776 -29.04 -13.20 -4.91
C ASN A 776 -28.31 -13.61 -3.63
N LEU A 777 -28.70 -13.08 -2.46
CA LEU A 777 -28.11 -13.45 -1.18
C LEU A 777 -28.78 -14.68 -0.54
N GLU A 778 -28.00 -15.41 0.26
CA GLU A 778 -28.51 -16.40 1.21
C GLU A 778 -28.71 -15.74 2.60
N ILE A 779 -29.57 -16.32 3.45
CA ILE A 779 -29.88 -15.74 4.77
C ILE A 779 -28.60 -15.57 5.63
N LYS A 780 -27.65 -16.50 5.54
CA LYS A 780 -26.37 -16.46 6.28
C LYS A 780 -25.53 -15.20 6.02
N HIS A 781 -25.68 -14.56 4.86
CA HIS A 781 -24.96 -13.34 4.51
C HIS A 781 -25.40 -12.13 5.34
N LEU A 782 -26.61 -12.20 5.89
CA LEU A 782 -27.31 -11.12 6.58
C LEU A 782 -27.33 -11.30 8.11
N MET A 783 -26.58 -12.26 8.63
CA MET A 783 -26.46 -12.56 10.05
C MET A 783 -25.14 -12.00 10.62
N ASP A 784 -25.12 -11.67 11.92
CA ASP A 784 -23.87 -11.57 12.66
C ASP A 784 -23.39 -12.94 13.15
N ALA A 785 -22.19 -12.98 13.72
CA ALA A 785 -21.62 -14.20 14.28
C ALA A 785 -22.53 -14.87 15.33
N TYR A 786 -23.23 -14.10 16.15
CA TYR A 786 -24.07 -14.65 17.21
C TYR A 786 -25.38 -15.24 16.66
N ALA A 787 -25.95 -14.63 15.63
CA ALA A 787 -27.11 -15.15 14.92
C ALA A 787 -26.76 -16.45 14.17
N LEU A 788 -25.56 -16.55 13.57
CA LEU A 788 -25.09 -17.82 13.00
C LEU A 788 -25.04 -18.94 14.05
N ALA A 789 -24.64 -18.63 15.28
CA ALA A 789 -24.60 -19.61 16.38
C ALA A 789 -25.98 -20.19 16.73
N ASP A 790 -27.05 -19.40 16.52
CA ASP A 790 -28.43 -19.77 16.80
C ASP A 790 -29.05 -20.67 15.70
N ALA A 791 -28.34 -20.88 14.57
CA ALA A 791 -28.75 -21.76 13.47
C ALA A 791 -27.84 -23.01 13.39
N PRO A 792 -28.25 -24.18 13.94
CA PRO A 792 -27.51 -25.43 13.85
C PRO A 792 -27.00 -25.81 12.45
N SER A 793 -27.75 -25.49 11.39
CA SER A 793 -27.39 -25.71 9.99
C SER A 793 -26.19 -24.89 9.51
N LEU A 794 -25.86 -23.78 10.19
CA LEU A 794 -24.75 -22.88 9.87
C LEU A 794 -23.59 -22.99 10.87
N ARG A 795 -23.52 -24.10 11.62
CA ARG A 795 -22.55 -24.28 12.70
C ARG A 795 -21.11 -24.23 12.21
N ALA A 796 -20.82 -24.78 11.03
CA ALA A 796 -19.45 -24.78 10.49
C ALA A 796 -19.00 -23.35 10.15
N GLU A 797 -19.86 -22.58 9.48
CA GLU A 797 -19.63 -21.18 9.17
C GLU A 797 -19.48 -20.33 10.44
N TYR A 798 -20.29 -20.60 11.47
CA TYR A 798 -20.15 -19.94 12.76
C TYR A 798 -18.77 -20.21 13.38
N GLU A 799 -18.27 -21.44 13.39
CA GLU A 799 -16.98 -21.76 14.02
C GLU A 799 -15.81 -21.05 13.33
N GLU A 800 -15.85 -20.91 11.99
CA GLU A 800 -14.88 -20.12 11.23
C GLU A 800 -14.94 -18.63 11.59
N ILE A 801 -16.13 -18.03 11.59
CA ILE A 801 -16.31 -16.61 11.90
C ILE A 801 -16.01 -16.32 13.39
N ALA A 802 -16.40 -17.21 14.29
CA ALA A 802 -16.16 -17.07 15.72
C ALA A 802 -14.66 -17.05 16.04
N ALA A 803 -13.83 -17.77 15.28
CA ALA A 803 -12.38 -17.77 15.45
C ALA A 803 -11.73 -16.39 15.25
N ILE A 804 -12.39 -15.48 14.53
CA ILE A 804 -11.93 -14.10 14.32
C ILE A 804 -12.84 -13.04 14.98
N THR A 805 -13.90 -13.47 15.65
CA THR A 805 -14.83 -12.57 16.36
C THR A 805 -14.40 -12.40 17.81
N PRO A 806 -14.02 -11.19 18.27
CA PRO A 806 -13.60 -10.98 19.65
C PRO A 806 -14.63 -11.42 20.69
N GLY A 807 -14.16 -11.90 21.84
CA GLY A 807 -15.01 -12.31 22.96
C GLY A 807 -15.68 -13.69 22.84
N THR A 808 -15.36 -14.46 21.79
CA THR A 808 -15.81 -15.86 21.68
C THR A 808 -14.75 -16.85 22.19
N PRO A 809 -15.14 -18.06 22.63
CA PRO A 809 -14.18 -19.11 22.98
C PRO A 809 -13.28 -19.54 21.81
N PHE A 810 -13.78 -19.45 20.57
CA PHE A 810 -13.03 -19.77 19.35
C PHE A 810 -11.92 -18.75 19.09
N TYR A 811 -12.17 -17.48 19.41
CA TYR A 811 -11.21 -16.40 19.29
C TYR A 811 -10.00 -16.60 20.19
N LYS A 812 -10.22 -16.95 21.46
CA LYS A 812 -9.14 -17.27 22.40
C LYS A 812 -8.31 -18.46 21.90
N LYS A 813 -8.96 -19.56 21.49
CA LYS A 813 -8.27 -20.74 20.94
C LYS A 813 -7.44 -20.38 19.70
N ASN A 814 -7.96 -19.49 18.85
CA ASN A 814 -7.26 -19.01 17.67
C ASN A 814 -6.03 -18.15 18.03
N ALA A 815 -6.12 -17.30 19.06
CA ALA A 815 -4.99 -16.55 19.60
C ALA A 815 -3.90 -17.47 20.18
N GLU A 816 -4.27 -18.49 20.95
CA GLU A 816 -3.33 -19.49 21.47
C GLU A 816 -2.66 -20.27 20.33
N ARG A 817 -3.42 -20.69 19.32
CA ARG A 817 -2.88 -21.29 18.08
C ARG A 817 -1.89 -20.36 17.40
N TYR A 818 -2.24 -19.08 17.26
CA TYR A 818 -1.39 -18.06 16.61
C TYR A 818 -0.06 -17.86 17.35
N ILE A 819 -0.10 -17.73 18.68
CA ILE A 819 1.10 -17.64 19.51
C ILE A 819 1.95 -18.91 19.37
N ASN A 820 1.34 -20.09 19.43
CA ASN A 820 2.06 -21.35 19.29
C ASN A 820 2.69 -21.51 17.90
N ALA A 821 1.99 -21.07 16.85
CA ALA A 821 2.54 -21.06 15.49
C ALA A 821 3.76 -20.15 15.38
N TRP A 822 3.77 -18.98 16.02
CA TRP A 822 4.97 -18.14 16.10
C TRP A 822 6.09 -18.77 16.92
N LYS A 823 5.78 -19.39 18.06
CA LYS A 823 6.78 -20.10 18.87
C LYS A 823 7.43 -21.24 18.08
N SER A 824 6.65 -22.04 17.33
CA SER A 824 7.18 -23.08 16.44
C SER A 824 7.92 -22.49 15.24
N TYR A 825 7.45 -21.36 14.69
CA TYR A 825 8.17 -20.67 13.62
C TYR A 825 9.59 -20.31 14.05
N TRP A 826 9.73 -19.69 15.23
CA TRP A 826 11.05 -19.31 15.77
C TRP A 826 11.86 -20.49 16.33
N GLY A 827 11.20 -21.50 16.89
CA GLY A 827 11.85 -22.62 17.58
C GLY A 827 12.22 -23.80 16.70
N ASP A 828 11.43 -24.10 15.66
CA ASP A 828 11.60 -25.28 14.82
C ASP A 828 12.06 -24.86 13.41
N TYR A 829 11.32 -23.94 12.78
CA TYR A 829 11.50 -23.61 11.37
C TYR A 829 12.73 -22.73 11.09
N ILE A 830 12.94 -21.66 11.86
CA ILE A 830 14.10 -20.79 11.66
C ILE A 830 15.44 -21.52 11.91
N PRO A 831 15.62 -22.32 12.98
CA PRO A 831 16.84 -23.09 13.17
C PRO A 831 17.14 -24.05 12.02
N GLU A 832 16.11 -24.69 11.45
CA GLU A 832 16.25 -25.53 10.25
C GLU A 832 16.75 -24.70 9.06
N MET A 833 16.12 -23.57 8.76
CA MET A 833 16.54 -22.67 7.67
C MET A 833 17.98 -22.17 7.84
N ILE A 834 18.40 -21.87 9.07
CA ILE A 834 19.78 -21.45 9.37
C ILE A 834 20.75 -22.62 9.11
N ALA A 835 20.38 -23.83 9.54
CA ALA A 835 21.22 -25.02 9.39
C ALA A 835 21.39 -25.43 7.92
N THR A 836 20.31 -25.37 7.12
CA THR A 836 20.34 -25.78 5.72
C THR A 836 20.77 -24.65 4.77
N LYS A 837 20.73 -23.39 5.23
CA LYS A 837 20.86 -22.19 4.39
C LYS A 837 19.93 -22.19 3.17
N SER A 838 18.83 -22.94 3.26
CA SER A 838 17.85 -23.12 2.19
C SER A 838 16.45 -22.94 2.75
N VAL A 839 15.50 -22.68 1.85
CA VAL A 839 14.07 -22.68 2.19
C VAL A 839 13.50 -24.01 1.75
N PRO A 840 12.67 -24.69 2.58
CA PRO A 840 11.97 -25.90 2.14
C PRO A 840 11.13 -25.66 0.88
N ASP A 841 11.16 -26.63 -0.05
CA ASP A 841 10.43 -26.58 -1.31
C ASP A 841 8.93 -26.31 -1.10
N GLY A 842 8.39 -25.36 -1.88
CA GLY A 842 6.96 -25.03 -1.87
C GLY A 842 6.50 -24.04 -0.79
N VAL A 843 7.40 -23.54 0.07
CA VAL A 843 7.06 -22.48 1.04
C VAL A 843 7.42 -21.11 0.46
N PRO A 844 6.46 -20.20 0.22
CA PRO A 844 6.77 -18.85 -0.26
C PRO A 844 7.57 -18.09 0.81
N TRP A 845 8.74 -17.56 0.41
CA TRP A 845 9.52 -16.62 1.20
C TRP A 845 8.63 -15.50 1.78
N GLY A 846 8.60 -15.37 3.11
CA GLY A 846 7.82 -14.32 3.78
C GLY A 846 6.37 -14.68 4.12
N SER A 847 6.00 -15.96 4.10
CA SER A 847 4.74 -16.41 4.69
C SER A 847 4.89 -16.52 6.21
N PHE A 848 4.12 -15.73 6.95
CA PHE A 848 4.13 -15.73 8.40
C PHE A 848 2.89 -16.42 8.96
N PRO A 849 2.97 -16.95 10.21
CA PRO A 849 1.76 -17.25 10.95
C PRO A 849 0.80 -16.07 10.89
N GLY A 850 -0.44 -16.33 10.49
CA GLY A 850 -1.52 -15.35 10.42
C GLY A 850 -2.51 -15.56 11.57
N PHE A 851 -3.06 -14.47 12.11
CA PHE A 851 -4.04 -14.57 13.19
C PHE A 851 -5.37 -15.13 12.69
N ALA A 852 -5.94 -14.52 11.65
CA ALA A 852 -7.05 -15.12 10.94
C ALA A 852 -6.54 -16.41 10.29
N GLY A 853 -7.08 -17.58 10.70
CA GLY A 853 -7.06 -18.72 9.78
C GLY A 853 -7.72 -18.31 8.46
N LYS A 854 -7.52 -19.08 7.39
CA LYS A 854 -8.28 -18.85 6.15
C LYS A 854 -9.77 -19.06 6.47
N VAL A 855 -10.52 -17.97 6.65
CA VAL A 855 -11.98 -17.98 6.69
C VAL A 855 -12.43 -18.16 5.25
N GLU A 856 -13.03 -19.31 4.94
CA GLU A 856 -13.43 -19.65 3.58
C GLU A 856 -14.89 -19.28 3.31
N THR A 857 -15.69 -19.12 4.38
CA THR A 857 -17.06 -18.65 4.31
C THR A 857 -17.17 -17.15 4.05
N ASP A 858 -18.20 -16.74 3.31
CA ASP A 858 -18.59 -15.34 3.14
C ASP A 858 -19.80 -14.94 4.00
N ALA A 859 -20.19 -15.79 4.95
CA ALA A 859 -21.18 -15.45 5.96
C ALA A 859 -20.80 -14.14 6.68
N THR A 860 -21.81 -13.39 7.14
CA THR A 860 -21.69 -12.06 7.79
C THR A 860 -21.17 -10.90 6.92
N GLN A 861 -20.52 -11.15 5.78
CA GLN A 861 -19.82 -10.07 5.07
C GLN A 861 -20.75 -8.96 4.55
N TYR A 862 -22.00 -9.33 4.24
CA TYR A 862 -23.03 -8.37 3.85
C TYR A 862 -23.65 -7.69 5.06
N TYR A 863 -23.96 -8.44 6.13
CA TYR A 863 -24.38 -7.88 7.43
C TYR A 863 -23.45 -6.77 7.91
N ASN A 864 -22.14 -7.02 7.83
CA ASN A 864 -21.08 -6.10 8.25
C ASN A 864 -21.16 -4.74 7.55
N CYS A 865 -21.70 -4.71 6.33
CA CYS A 865 -22.02 -3.48 5.65
C CYS A 865 -23.45 -3.06 6.03
N ILE A 866 -24.46 -3.80 5.54
CA ILE A 866 -25.81 -3.27 5.36
C ILE A 866 -26.65 -3.18 6.64
N VAL A 867 -26.34 -3.97 7.67
CA VAL A 867 -27.10 -4.00 8.93
C VAL A 867 -26.31 -3.33 10.07
N ALA A 868 -25.01 -3.60 10.14
CA ALA A 868 -24.19 -3.21 11.29
C ALA A 868 -24.13 -1.68 11.50
N SER A 869 -24.12 -0.89 10.42
CA SER A 869 -24.12 0.59 10.47
C SER A 869 -25.31 1.19 11.24
N PHE A 870 -26.44 0.48 11.31
CA PHE A 870 -27.69 0.97 11.92
C PHE A 870 -27.87 0.54 13.38
N LYS A 871 -26.79 0.12 14.04
CA LYS A 871 -26.80 -0.25 15.45
C LYS A 871 -27.47 0.82 16.32
N HIS A 872 -28.19 0.40 17.37
CA HIS A 872 -28.95 1.26 18.28
C HIS A 872 -30.14 2.03 17.68
N THR A 873 -30.40 1.87 16.38
CA THR A 873 -31.58 2.49 15.75
C THR A 873 -32.84 1.87 16.34
N GLN A 874 -33.67 2.70 16.96
CA GLN A 874 -35.00 2.29 17.37
C GLN A 874 -35.93 2.24 16.17
N LEU A 875 -36.73 1.18 16.10
CA LEU A 875 -37.63 0.94 14.98
C LEU A 875 -39.06 0.73 15.48
N LYS A 876 -40.02 1.16 14.67
CA LYS A 876 -41.44 0.83 14.81
C LYS A 876 -41.73 -0.57 14.30
N GLY A 877 -41.00 -1.02 13.27
CA GLY A 877 -41.10 -2.37 12.73
C GLY A 877 -39.96 -2.72 11.77
N ILE A 878 -39.83 -4.01 11.47
CA ILE A 878 -38.88 -4.55 10.50
C ILE A 878 -39.66 -5.30 9.43
N VAL A 879 -39.38 -5.02 8.16
CA VAL A 879 -39.90 -5.80 7.02
C VAL A 879 -38.73 -6.52 6.36
N PHE A 880 -38.85 -7.84 6.23
CA PHE A 880 -37.86 -8.67 5.56
C PHE A 880 -38.52 -9.45 4.41
N THR A 881 -38.04 -9.24 3.18
CA THR A 881 -38.56 -10.02 2.06
C THR A 881 -37.59 -11.10 1.64
N THR A 882 -38.10 -12.32 1.58
CA THR A 882 -37.39 -13.48 1.07
C THR A 882 -37.20 -13.36 -0.46
N GLU A 883 -36.03 -13.79 -0.93
CA GLU A 883 -35.69 -13.91 -2.35
C GLU A 883 -35.56 -15.37 -2.78
N ALA A 884 -35.57 -15.64 -4.09
CA ALA A 884 -35.48 -17.00 -4.62
C ALA A 884 -34.18 -17.71 -4.19
N SER A 885 -33.06 -16.99 -4.13
CA SER A 885 -31.74 -17.50 -3.68
C SER A 885 -31.76 -18.06 -2.25
N MET A 886 -32.58 -17.48 -1.37
CA MET A 886 -32.64 -17.86 0.06
C MET A 886 -33.30 -19.22 0.30
N VAL A 887 -34.04 -19.73 -0.68
CA VAL A 887 -34.75 -21.03 -0.59
C VAL A 887 -34.36 -22.00 -1.70
N ALA A 888 -33.42 -21.60 -2.57
CA ALA A 888 -32.92 -22.42 -3.65
C ALA A 888 -32.23 -23.70 -3.14
N GLN A 889 -32.25 -24.75 -3.97
CA GLN A 889 -31.54 -26.01 -3.71
C GLN A 889 -31.88 -26.65 -2.35
N ALA A 890 -30.88 -26.85 -1.47
CA ALA A 890 -31.06 -27.44 -0.15
C ALA A 890 -31.51 -26.41 0.90
N ASN A 891 -31.42 -25.10 0.62
CA ASN A 891 -31.64 -24.05 1.61
C ASN A 891 -33.09 -23.98 2.11
N GLY A 892 -34.07 -24.36 1.27
CA GLY A 892 -35.46 -24.44 1.69
C GLY A 892 -35.68 -25.31 2.94
N ALA A 893 -34.91 -26.39 3.11
CA ALA A 893 -35.01 -27.26 4.29
C ALA A 893 -34.57 -26.57 5.60
N HIS A 894 -33.72 -25.55 5.50
CA HIS A 894 -33.15 -24.82 6.64
C HIS A 894 -33.74 -23.40 6.79
N PHE A 895 -34.63 -22.99 5.90
CA PHE A 895 -35.19 -21.63 5.86
C PHE A 895 -35.80 -21.19 7.19
N GLY A 896 -36.67 -22.02 7.79
CA GLY A 896 -37.35 -21.64 9.03
C GLY A 896 -36.39 -21.39 10.19
N GLU A 897 -35.41 -22.28 10.34
CA GLU A 897 -34.36 -22.19 11.36
C GLU A 897 -33.51 -20.92 11.14
N GLN A 898 -32.97 -20.75 9.93
CA GLN A 898 -32.11 -19.62 9.60
C GLN A 898 -32.84 -18.28 9.68
N LEU A 899 -34.09 -18.19 9.20
CA LEU A 899 -34.86 -16.96 9.32
C LEU A 899 -35.18 -16.61 10.78
N SER A 900 -35.42 -17.61 11.63
CA SER A 900 -35.65 -17.38 13.06
C SER A 900 -34.38 -16.82 13.73
N ALA A 901 -33.21 -17.36 13.38
CA ALA A 901 -31.93 -16.87 13.84
C ALA A 901 -31.64 -15.43 13.36
N LEU A 902 -31.86 -15.14 12.06
CA LEU A 902 -31.73 -13.78 11.51
C LEU A 902 -32.67 -12.79 12.21
N ALA A 903 -33.95 -13.14 12.34
CA ALA A 903 -34.96 -12.27 12.95
C ALA A 903 -34.59 -11.92 14.40
N ASN A 904 -34.20 -12.92 15.18
CA ASN A 904 -33.77 -12.73 16.56
C ASN A 904 -32.45 -11.94 16.64
N GLY A 905 -31.50 -12.20 15.74
CA GLY A 905 -30.24 -11.45 15.63
C GLY A 905 -30.46 -9.97 15.32
N TRP A 906 -31.31 -9.65 14.35
CA TRP A 906 -31.64 -8.26 14.02
C TRP A 906 -32.38 -7.56 15.16
N LYS A 907 -33.35 -8.25 15.80
CA LYS A 907 -34.04 -7.72 16.97
C LYS A 907 -33.07 -7.41 18.12
N ARG A 908 -32.06 -8.25 18.33
CA ARG A 908 -30.97 -8.03 19.31
C ARG A 908 -30.12 -6.82 18.92
N HIS A 909 -29.69 -6.73 17.67
CA HIS A 909 -28.86 -5.63 17.13
C HIS A 909 -29.54 -4.25 17.28
N PHE A 910 -30.82 -4.17 16.92
CA PHE A 910 -31.63 -2.95 17.06
C PHE A 910 -32.15 -2.71 18.49
N LYS A 911 -32.03 -3.70 19.39
CA LYS A 911 -32.56 -3.70 20.77
C LYS A 911 -34.08 -3.54 20.83
N VAL A 912 -34.80 -4.37 20.08
CA VAL A 912 -36.26 -4.26 19.86
C VAL A 912 -37.05 -5.57 20.10
N GLU A 913 -36.55 -6.46 20.96
CA GLU A 913 -36.98 -7.87 21.02
C GLU A 913 -38.48 -8.14 21.27
N ASN A 914 -39.17 -7.32 22.08
CA ASN A 914 -40.54 -7.65 22.53
C ASN A 914 -41.67 -6.93 21.76
N ASP A 915 -41.53 -5.63 21.50
CA ASP A 915 -42.67 -4.78 21.05
C ASP A 915 -42.61 -4.38 19.56
N THR A 916 -41.60 -4.85 18.82
CA THR A 916 -41.38 -4.43 17.43
C THR A 916 -41.68 -5.60 16.49
N PRO A 917 -42.71 -5.47 15.63
CA PRO A 917 -43.08 -6.53 14.70
C PRO A 917 -41.95 -6.78 13.70
N PHE A 918 -41.59 -8.06 13.56
CA PHE A 918 -40.78 -8.56 12.45
C PHE A 918 -41.71 -9.21 11.43
N ILE A 919 -41.96 -8.50 10.35
CA ILE A 919 -42.89 -8.89 9.30
C ILE A 919 -42.07 -9.43 8.14
N TYR A 920 -42.36 -10.64 7.70
CA TYR A 920 -41.54 -11.31 6.70
C TYR A 920 -42.35 -12.04 5.65
N THR A 921 -41.80 -12.16 4.45
CA THR A 921 -42.42 -13.00 3.42
C THR A 921 -41.96 -14.45 3.54
N ILE A 922 -42.86 -15.40 3.32
CA ILE A 922 -42.57 -16.84 3.29
C ILE A 922 -43.01 -17.43 1.95
N PRO A 923 -42.14 -18.12 1.21
CA PRO A 923 -42.55 -18.75 -0.05
C PRO A 923 -43.55 -19.89 0.18
N SER A 924 -44.55 -19.98 -0.69
CA SER A 924 -45.47 -21.10 -0.69
C SER A 924 -44.74 -22.42 -0.98
N LYS A 925 -45.37 -23.55 -0.64
CA LYS A 925 -44.83 -24.88 -0.99
C LYS A 925 -44.71 -25.12 -2.50
N SER A 926 -45.42 -24.37 -3.34
CA SER A 926 -45.26 -24.45 -4.79
C SER A 926 -43.98 -23.77 -5.28
N LEU A 927 -43.53 -22.70 -4.63
CA LEU A 927 -42.26 -22.03 -4.92
C LEU A 927 -41.06 -22.75 -4.31
N ALA A 928 -41.21 -23.29 -3.10
CA ALA A 928 -40.15 -23.97 -2.37
C ALA A 928 -40.68 -25.26 -1.73
N PRO A 929 -40.63 -26.42 -2.40
CA PRO A 929 -41.24 -27.66 -1.92
C PRO A 929 -40.71 -28.15 -0.56
N LYS A 930 -39.45 -27.85 -0.25
CA LYS A 930 -38.78 -28.24 1.00
C LYS A 930 -38.85 -27.19 2.11
N ILE A 931 -39.61 -26.10 1.91
CA ILE A 931 -39.65 -24.97 2.83
C ILE A 931 -40.04 -25.39 4.25
N THR A 932 -39.22 -25.03 5.24
CA THR A 932 -39.55 -25.14 6.65
C THR A 932 -40.10 -23.81 7.17
N LYS A 933 -41.02 -23.85 8.13
CA LYS A 933 -41.60 -22.63 8.73
C LYS A 933 -40.70 -22.14 9.87
N PRO A 934 -40.49 -20.83 10.03
CA PRO A 934 -39.82 -20.26 11.19
C PRO A 934 -40.52 -20.67 12.49
N SER A 935 -39.72 -21.05 13.50
CA SER A 935 -40.19 -21.36 14.84
C SER A 935 -39.28 -20.65 15.85
N GLY A 936 -39.86 -19.96 16.83
CA GLY A 936 -39.09 -19.28 17.87
C GLY A 936 -38.56 -17.89 17.52
N ILE A 937 -39.20 -17.16 16.59
CA ILE A 937 -39.01 -15.70 16.51
C ILE A 937 -39.56 -15.09 17.81
N ARG A 938 -38.71 -14.38 18.57
CA ARG A 938 -39.08 -13.76 19.85
C ARG A 938 -39.94 -12.52 19.60
N GLY A 939 -40.93 -12.28 20.45
CA GLY A 939 -41.82 -11.11 20.37
C GLY A 939 -42.74 -11.11 19.15
N ALA A 940 -43.30 -9.94 18.79
CA ALA A 940 -44.24 -9.83 17.68
C ALA A 940 -43.62 -10.19 16.31
N SER A 941 -44.28 -11.05 15.54
CA SER A 941 -43.90 -11.37 14.17
C SER A 941 -45.11 -11.79 13.34
N ALA A 942 -45.10 -11.47 12.04
CA ALA A 942 -46.15 -11.84 11.11
C ALA A 942 -45.55 -12.34 9.79
N ALA A 943 -46.13 -13.39 9.21
CA ALA A 943 -45.72 -13.96 7.94
C ALA A 943 -46.70 -13.57 6.84
N PHE A 944 -46.20 -13.21 5.67
CA PHE A 944 -46.97 -13.00 4.45
C PHE A 944 -46.56 -14.06 3.41
N GLU A 945 -47.48 -14.90 2.97
CA GLU A 945 -47.15 -15.95 1.99
C GLU A 945 -47.00 -15.34 0.58
N VAL A 946 -45.89 -15.64 -0.09
CA VAL A 946 -45.67 -15.29 -1.51
C VAL A 946 -45.82 -16.53 -2.39
N THR A 947 -46.58 -16.40 -3.48
CA THR A 947 -46.95 -17.52 -4.36
C THR A 947 -46.30 -17.46 -5.74
N ALA A 948 -45.67 -16.34 -6.09
CA ALA A 948 -44.86 -16.15 -7.29
C ALA A 948 -43.58 -15.37 -6.98
N TRP A 949 -42.51 -15.62 -7.73
CA TRP A 949 -41.31 -14.79 -7.69
C TRP A 949 -41.43 -13.62 -8.67
N PRO A 950 -40.87 -12.45 -8.33
CA PRO A 950 -40.60 -11.39 -9.29
C PRO A 950 -39.80 -11.93 -10.51
N GLU A 951 -40.21 -11.69 -11.77
CA GLU A 951 -39.38 -12.12 -12.94
C GLU A 951 -38.02 -11.39 -12.94
N GLN A 952 -36.91 -12.09 -13.20
CA GLN A 952 -35.57 -11.52 -13.37
C GLN A 952 -35.29 -11.27 -14.86
N ASP A 953 -34.47 -10.28 -15.19
CA ASP A 953 -33.95 -10.02 -16.52
C ASP A 953 -32.84 -11.01 -16.91
N ASP A 954 -32.36 -10.94 -18.16
CA ASP A 954 -31.33 -11.83 -18.70
C ASP A 954 -29.97 -11.75 -17.96
N LYS A 955 -29.80 -10.78 -17.05
CA LYS A 955 -28.62 -10.61 -16.21
C LYS A 955 -28.82 -11.12 -14.78
N GLY A 956 -30.00 -11.67 -14.46
CA GLY A 956 -30.36 -12.13 -13.12
C GLY A 956 -30.76 -11.01 -12.16
N SER A 957 -31.00 -9.79 -12.66
CA SER A 957 -31.47 -8.64 -11.89
C SER A 957 -32.97 -8.48 -12.05
N TYR A 958 -33.66 -7.94 -11.05
CA TYR A 958 -35.10 -7.69 -11.20
C TYR A 958 -35.34 -6.44 -12.08
N PRO A 959 -36.03 -6.54 -13.24
CA PRO A 959 -36.33 -5.40 -14.09
C PRO A 959 -37.33 -4.46 -13.41
N SER A 960 -37.23 -3.17 -13.71
CA SER A 960 -38.18 -2.16 -13.22
C SER A 960 -39.55 -2.33 -13.89
N GLY A 961 -40.55 -2.82 -13.16
CA GLY A 961 -41.92 -3.01 -13.62
C GLY A 961 -42.89 -3.38 -12.49
N GLU A 962 -44.20 -3.38 -12.78
CA GLU A 962 -45.27 -3.78 -11.85
C GLU A 962 -45.30 -5.30 -11.68
N LYS A 963 -45.28 -5.79 -10.43
CA LYS A 963 -45.26 -7.22 -10.11
C LYS A 963 -46.45 -7.60 -9.20
N PRO A 964 -47.35 -8.52 -9.62
CA PRO A 964 -48.53 -8.91 -8.84
C PRO A 964 -48.24 -9.69 -7.54
N ALA A 965 -47.02 -10.21 -7.36
CA ALA A 965 -46.71 -11.17 -6.30
C ALA A 965 -46.67 -10.57 -4.87
N LEU A 966 -46.76 -9.25 -4.73
CA LEU A 966 -46.65 -8.52 -3.46
C LEU A 966 -47.85 -7.61 -3.18
N ASP A 967 -48.89 -7.69 -4.02
CA ASP A 967 -50.17 -7.01 -3.78
C ASP A 967 -50.75 -7.50 -2.45
N GLY A 968 -51.07 -6.59 -1.54
CA GLY A 968 -51.52 -6.94 -0.19
C GLY A 968 -50.43 -6.88 0.90
N LEU A 969 -49.14 -6.84 0.55
CA LEU A 969 -48.06 -6.80 1.56
C LEU A 969 -48.07 -5.48 2.35
N VAL A 970 -48.37 -4.36 1.70
CA VAL A 970 -48.51 -3.06 2.38
C VAL A 970 -49.67 -3.12 3.38
N GLU A 971 -50.84 -3.62 2.97
CA GLU A 971 -51.98 -3.79 3.87
C GLU A 971 -51.68 -4.74 5.03
N ALA A 972 -50.99 -5.86 4.75
CA ALA A 972 -50.57 -6.81 5.78
C ALA A 972 -49.61 -6.18 6.79
N VAL A 973 -48.67 -5.34 6.33
CA VAL A 973 -47.77 -4.59 7.22
C VAL A 973 -48.56 -3.63 8.11
N ILE A 974 -49.51 -2.89 7.53
CA ILE A 974 -50.37 -1.99 8.29
C ILE A 974 -51.18 -2.76 9.35
N GLN A 975 -51.88 -3.83 8.94
CA GLN A 975 -52.72 -4.64 9.85
C GLN A 975 -51.91 -5.29 10.99
N ALA A 976 -50.68 -5.71 10.72
CA ALA A 976 -49.84 -6.33 11.73
C ALA A 976 -49.24 -5.32 12.73
N ALA A 977 -49.22 -4.02 12.41
CA ALA A 977 -48.51 -3.00 13.17
C ALA A 977 -49.38 -1.88 13.76
N TYR A 978 -50.60 -1.66 13.25
CA TYR A 978 -51.55 -0.60 13.61
C TYR A 978 -52.99 -1.08 13.55
#